data_AF-A0A7C4NU46-F1
#
_entry.id   AF-A0A7C4NU46-F1
#
_cell.length_a   1.000
_cell.length_b   1.000
_cell.length_c   1.000
_cell.angle_alpha   90.00
_cell.angle_beta   90.00
_cell.angle_gamma   90.00
#
_symmetry.space_group_name_H-M   'P 1'
#
loop_
_entity.id
_entity.type
_entity.pdbx_description
1 polymer ?
#
loop_
_entity_poly.entity_id
_entity_poly.type
_entity_poly.pdbx_seq_one_letter_code
_entity_poly.pdbx_strand_id
1 'polypeptide(L)'
;MYLIEVLINEIIKFGFQPPQIKGIDVNWRIRQNSNHLLNIKTWLEIFKVNPEWCSSLLSALILNLKLYGVSIKDTDLFQREITQLLNSPIKPVYNLVKQFCKILPVYYNEIGAEGLIRDLSTEVDEIFQRKDSLIHFLRKFIHIENSSLAVDFIKDILNYWLTLDGNFIKKYLPEEIYEKIINHEKEYHLKMQSLIKLLLERSGKENLKSILAEELNQIKSYIEDINFDQIYKNKLYLIIYLYKLEYQKYYGVLEDVDTFLAQYSIDEFSFLSDLRELLLNKKLEIEKKIDKLLLWLKDLKENIILSPEKFTPVEQILIKRHIAVDIPSMYGRYKEKKFDALGLTFRIEYLINNLFEKLLDNFELSFITKASFFRILKILKLFRKALYIDGILSQKFDTYLSLLESSLKSYPLSYKQYLDIFRGLIDGVQHVIQAYYVSPFLKVFPLVFEALNPEDILEKYKRCFKNLHNREEAYFCISEIIIRELIDNGFVLKYLDKFLKKVYYLLSSYVERIDIEDLNLLMSYDSRRTLSLIHKPNPFVNDLLYLGNKGYNLTLLAKEGNTGIKIPYGFILTTEVFRCYKLIKKYKELWEDYEAKIREHVKILENLTNKKFGDKKNPLLFSIRSGSALSMPGMMSTLLNVGVNEEIIEGLAETSKNPWFAWDTYRRFIQSWAMSYGIPRDFFNNLMREHKRKYKVKKKKDFAGEQMRELALLYKTSVEKLGVYIIDDPWEQLFKGIELIFNSWHNYKANVYREIMQLSEEWGTAVIVQQMVFGNKMLSSGTGVTLTTSPVGKFPRIILWGDYTPYNQGEDIVSGLVNAYPISLEQRKIENREGPSLEEAFPEIYKALLKFAYYLVYEKEWGHQEIEFTFESENPEDLYILQVRDIILREEKDIPFFDKKLLENLEVIGKGIGVSGGFISGRIVFSLEDILEFKSTNEPLILLRYDTVPDNIKEISLVNGILTARGGQTSHAAIVASRLGKVCVVGCENLSINEIKKEAKINGYILKLGDWITLNGITGQIFKGKIEELAKK
;
A
#
# COMPACT_ATOMS: atom_id res chain seq x y z
N MET A 1 -54.37 12.06 9.21
CA MET A 1 -53.02 12.51 9.58
C MET A 1 -53.05 13.73 10.50
N TYR A 2 -53.51 14.92 10.07
CA TYR A 2 -53.53 16.11 10.95
C TYR A 2 -54.24 15.90 12.30
N LEU A 3 -55.45 15.32 12.29
CA LEU A 3 -56.20 15.00 13.52
C LEU A 3 -55.46 14.02 14.44
N ILE A 4 -54.65 13.12 13.87
CA ILE A 4 -53.86 12.16 14.65
C ILE A 4 -52.73 12.89 15.36
N GLU A 5 -52.05 13.82 14.69
CA GLU A 5 -51.01 14.63 15.32
C GLU A 5 -51.57 15.58 16.40
N VAL A 6 -52.76 16.14 16.19
CA VAL A 6 -53.44 16.90 17.25
C VAL A 6 -53.71 16.01 18.47
N LEU A 7 -54.26 14.81 18.25
CA LEU A 7 -54.49 13.84 19.33
C LEU A 7 -53.19 13.45 20.04
N ILE A 8 -52.12 13.15 19.30
CA ILE A 8 -50.80 12.81 19.86
C ILE A 8 -50.25 13.97 20.70
N ASN A 9 -50.33 15.20 20.22
CA ASN A 9 -49.88 16.36 20.98
C ASN A 9 -50.63 16.52 22.31
N GLU A 10 -51.94 16.31 22.31
CA GLU A 10 -52.74 16.34 23.54
C GLU A 10 -52.39 15.18 24.49
N ILE A 11 -52.12 13.98 23.96
CA ILE A 11 -51.62 12.83 24.76
C ILE A 11 -50.28 13.17 25.42
N ILE A 12 -49.36 13.82 24.68
CA ILE A 12 -48.04 14.20 25.20
C ILE A 12 -48.19 15.25 26.31
N LYS A 13 -49.06 16.25 26.12
CA LYS A 13 -49.35 17.29 27.12
C LYS A 13 -50.02 16.76 28.38
N PHE A 14 -50.83 15.70 28.25
CA PHE A 14 -51.45 15.04 29.42
C PHE A 14 -50.40 14.52 30.42
N GLY A 15 -49.19 14.23 29.95
CA GLY A 15 -48.03 13.96 30.77
C GLY A 15 -47.65 12.49 30.86
N PHE A 16 -46.40 12.26 31.24
CA PHE A 16 -45.81 10.93 31.43
C PHE A 16 -45.74 10.58 32.91
N GLN A 17 -45.85 9.29 33.23
CA GLN A 17 -45.75 8.81 34.61
C GLN A 17 -44.31 8.35 34.91
N PRO A 18 -43.49 9.15 35.63
CA PRO A 18 -42.11 8.77 35.95
C PRO A 18 -42.05 7.58 36.93
N PRO A 19 -40.94 6.82 36.95
CA PRO A 19 -40.82 5.63 37.81
C PRO A 19 -40.75 5.98 39.30
N GLN A 20 -40.24 7.16 39.68
CA GLN A 20 -40.17 7.66 41.07
C GLN A 20 -39.67 6.61 42.08
N ILE A 21 -38.49 6.05 41.82
CA ILE A 21 -37.90 5.00 42.65
C ILE A 21 -37.50 5.57 44.01
N LYS A 22 -38.14 5.09 45.08
CA LYS A 22 -37.91 5.51 46.49
C LYS A 22 -37.15 4.47 47.31
N GLY A 23 -36.47 3.54 46.63
CA GLY A 23 -35.67 2.47 47.22
C GLY A 23 -36.36 1.12 47.30
N ILE A 24 -35.76 0.20 48.04
CA ILE A 24 -36.24 -1.19 48.19
C ILE A 24 -36.77 -1.36 49.62
N ASP A 25 -37.93 -1.99 49.77
CA ASP A 25 -38.53 -2.22 51.08
C ASP A 25 -37.95 -3.45 51.81
N VAL A 26 -38.42 -3.68 53.04
CA VAL A 26 -37.98 -4.80 53.90
C VAL A 26 -38.34 -6.17 53.30
N ASN A 27 -39.26 -6.21 52.33
CA ASN A 27 -39.68 -7.38 51.58
C ASN A 27 -38.95 -7.51 50.23
N TRP A 28 -37.84 -6.79 50.05
CA TRP A 28 -37.03 -6.77 48.83
C TRP A 28 -37.77 -6.28 47.57
N ARG A 29 -38.88 -5.54 47.75
CA ARG A 29 -39.66 -4.98 46.63
C ARG A 29 -39.24 -3.56 46.29
N ILE A 30 -39.19 -3.26 44.99
CA ILE A 30 -38.88 -1.91 44.51
C ILE A 30 -40.08 -0.99 44.76
N ARG A 31 -39.88 0.06 45.57
CA ARG A 31 -40.87 1.13 45.78
C ARG A 31 -40.84 2.10 44.61
N GLN A 32 -41.81 1.98 43.70
CA GLN A 32 -41.92 2.78 42.48
C GLN A 32 -43.37 3.19 42.20
N ASN A 33 -43.55 4.13 41.28
CA ASN A 33 -44.85 4.50 40.73
C ASN A 33 -45.48 3.32 39.97
N SER A 34 -46.60 2.80 40.46
CA SER A 34 -47.36 1.69 39.86
C SER A 34 -47.89 2.00 38.46
N ASN A 35 -48.07 3.28 38.11
CA ASN A 35 -48.60 3.69 36.81
C ASN A 35 -47.52 3.82 35.73
N HIS A 36 -46.24 3.80 36.08
CA HIS A 36 -45.14 3.98 35.13
C HIS A 36 -45.20 2.95 33.99
N LEU A 37 -45.26 1.67 34.34
CA LEU A 37 -45.30 0.60 33.35
C LEU A 37 -46.59 0.61 32.53
N LEU A 38 -47.73 0.88 33.18
CA LEU A 38 -49.03 0.97 32.52
C LEU A 38 -49.05 2.12 31.50
N ASN A 39 -48.43 3.25 31.82
CA ASN A 39 -48.31 4.40 30.93
C ASN A 39 -47.49 4.07 29.68
N ILE A 40 -46.33 3.41 29.84
CA ILE A 40 -45.51 2.94 28.70
C ILE A 40 -46.32 1.99 27.82
N LYS A 41 -46.98 0.99 28.41
CA LYS A 41 -47.82 0.02 27.67
C LYS A 41 -48.93 0.71 26.88
N THR A 42 -49.62 1.65 27.51
CA THR A 42 -50.72 2.41 26.88
C THR A 42 -50.23 3.19 25.66
N TRP A 43 -49.10 3.89 25.78
CA TRP A 43 -48.54 4.64 24.64
C TRP A 43 -48.06 3.70 23.52
N LEU A 44 -47.53 2.52 23.87
CA LEU A 44 -47.17 1.50 22.89
C LEU A 44 -48.39 0.90 22.18
N GLU A 45 -49.51 0.67 22.87
CA GLU A 45 -50.75 0.22 22.22
C GLU A 45 -51.22 1.21 21.16
N ILE A 46 -51.20 2.52 21.47
CA ILE A 46 -51.56 3.57 20.52
C ILE A 46 -50.59 3.58 19.34
N PHE A 47 -49.28 3.50 19.61
CA PHE A 47 -48.26 3.47 18.57
C PHE A 47 -48.40 2.28 17.61
N LYS A 48 -48.68 1.07 18.15
CA LYS A 48 -48.81 -0.17 17.38
C LYS A 48 -49.93 -0.13 16.34
N VAL A 49 -50.96 0.70 16.52
CA VAL A 49 -52.07 0.86 15.56
C VAL A 49 -51.56 1.34 14.20
N ASN A 50 -50.68 2.35 14.19
CA ASN A 50 -50.02 2.83 12.98
C ASN A 50 -48.68 3.49 13.31
N PRO A 51 -47.58 2.70 13.34
CA PRO A 51 -46.24 3.17 13.70
C PRO A 51 -45.75 4.39 12.90
N GLU A 52 -46.09 4.46 11.61
CA GLU A 52 -45.68 5.58 10.74
C GLU A 52 -46.34 6.89 11.16
N TRP A 53 -47.66 6.89 11.37
CA TRP A 53 -48.41 8.09 11.75
C TRP A 53 -48.25 8.46 13.23
N CYS A 54 -47.82 7.52 14.06
CA CYS A 54 -47.62 7.70 15.49
C CYS A 54 -46.15 7.90 15.90
N SER A 55 -45.24 8.18 14.95
CA SER A 55 -43.81 8.35 15.25
C SER A 55 -43.53 9.42 16.30
N SER A 56 -44.28 10.53 16.29
CA SER A 56 -44.15 11.63 17.26
C SER A 56 -44.43 11.17 18.70
N LEU A 57 -45.36 10.23 18.89
CA LEU A 57 -45.66 9.65 20.20
C LEU A 57 -44.50 8.77 20.69
N LEU A 58 -43.88 7.99 19.80
CA LEU A 58 -42.72 7.18 20.16
C LEU A 58 -41.49 8.05 20.46
N SER A 59 -41.27 9.12 19.69
CA SER A 59 -40.25 10.13 20.00
C SER A 59 -40.47 10.74 21.39
N ALA A 60 -41.72 11.06 21.75
CA ALA A 60 -42.06 11.59 23.06
C ALA A 60 -41.78 10.57 24.16
N LEU A 61 -42.10 9.29 23.92
CA LEU A 61 -41.83 8.20 24.85
C LEU A 61 -40.32 8.05 25.08
N ILE A 62 -39.52 8.07 24.02
CA ILE A 62 -38.04 8.04 24.09
C ILE A 62 -37.52 9.19 24.96
N LEU A 63 -37.98 10.43 24.72
CA LEU A 63 -37.57 11.59 25.49
C LEU A 63 -37.91 11.44 26.97
N ASN A 64 -39.14 11.04 27.28
CA ASN A 64 -39.59 10.82 28.65
C ASN A 64 -38.76 9.74 29.36
N LEU A 65 -38.50 8.60 28.71
CA LEU A 65 -37.68 7.53 29.27
C LEU A 65 -36.22 7.95 29.46
N LYS A 66 -35.66 8.78 28.57
CA LYS A 66 -34.33 9.37 28.75
C LYS A 66 -34.30 10.32 29.94
N LEU A 67 -35.31 11.18 30.09
CA LEU A 67 -35.41 12.20 31.14
C LEU A 67 -35.66 11.62 32.53
N TYR A 68 -36.59 10.68 32.64
CA TYR A 68 -37.08 10.12 33.91
C TYR A 68 -36.47 8.76 34.28
N GLY A 69 -35.82 8.10 33.33
CA GLY A 69 -35.38 6.71 33.48
C GLY A 69 -36.51 5.71 33.23
N VAL A 70 -36.14 4.43 33.31
CA VAL A 70 -37.04 3.29 33.11
C VAL A 70 -36.90 2.31 34.26
N SER A 71 -38.03 1.80 34.76
CA SER A 71 -38.03 0.75 35.79
C SER A 71 -38.92 -0.40 35.35
N ILE A 72 -38.29 -1.52 34.99
CA ILE A 72 -38.94 -2.75 34.55
C ILE A 72 -38.31 -3.91 35.33
N LYS A 73 -39.15 -4.72 35.96
CA LYS A 73 -38.75 -5.92 36.69
C LYS A 73 -38.76 -7.12 35.75
N ASP A 74 -37.96 -8.12 36.05
CA ASP A 74 -37.98 -9.38 35.30
C ASP A 74 -39.36 -10.05 35.30
N THR A 75 -40.07 -9.89 36.41
CA THR A 75 -41.40 -10.46 36.64
C THR A 75 -42.53 -9.71 35.92
N ASP A 76 -42.26 -8.54 35.33
CA ASP A 76 -43.24 -7.77 34.56
C ASP A 76 -43.50 -8.35 33.16
N LEU A 77 -42.62 -9.26 32.70
CA LEU A 77 -42.68 -9.95 31.40
C LEU A 77 -42.84 -9.00 30.20
N PHE A 78 -42.12 -7.88 30.23
CA PHE A 78 -42.21 -6.82 29.23
C PHE A 78 -41.73 -7.27 27.82
N GLN A 79 -41.04 -8.41 27.73
CA GLN A 79 -40.67 -9.07 26.47
C GLN A 79 -41.90 -9.33 25.58
N ARG A 80 -43.08 -9.57 26.19
CA ARG A 80 -44.36 -9.71 25.47
C ARG A 80 -44.73 -8.45 24.70
N GLU A 81 -44.53 -7.28 25.32
CA GLU A 81 -44.85 -5.99 24.69
C GLU A 81 -43.92 -5.71 23.51
N ILE A 82 -42.64 -6.06 23.64
CA ILE A 82 -41.67 -5.95 22.54
C ILE A 82 -42.02 -6.91 21.40
N THR A 83 -42.40 -8.14 21.72
CA THR A 83 -42.85 -9.11 20.71
C THR A 83 -44.06 -8.58 19.94
N GLN A 84 -45.04 -7.98 20.61
CA GLN A 84 -46.18 -7.36 19.95
C GLN A 84 -45.78 -6.15 19.11
N LEU A 85 -44.87 -5.31 19.60
CA LEU A 85 -44.31 -4.17 18.87
C LEU A 85 -43.62 -4.61 17.58
N LEU A 86 -42.78 -5.65 17.62
CA LEU A 86 -42.08 -6.21 16.46
C LEU A 86 -43.00 -6.91 15.45
N ASN A 87 -44.23 -7.22 15.86
CA ASN A 87 -45.27 -7.75 14.98
C ASN A 87 -46.20 -6.67 14.41
N SER A 88 -45.92 -5.38 14.68
CA SER A 88 -46.56 -4.23 14.04
C SER A 88 -45.76 -3.74 12.81
N PRO A 89 -46.32 -2.93 11.89
CA PRO A 89 -45.65 -2.53 10.65
C PRO A 89 -44.58 -1.45 10.89
N ILE A 90 -43.51 -1.81 11.60
CA ILE A 90 -42.45 -0.88 12.05
C ILE A 90 -41.46 -0.46 10.98
N LYS A 91 -41.49 -1.06 9.77
CA LYS A 91 -40.50 -0.82 8.70
C LYS A 91 -40.25 0.67 8.40
N PRO A 92 -41.27 1.55 8.28
CA PRO A 92 -41.06 2.98 7.99
C PRO A 92 -40.33 3.74 9.09
N VAL A 93 -40.42 3.25 10.33
CA VAL A 93 -39.88 3.91 11.55
C VAL A 93 -38.91 2.99 12.29
N TYR A 94 -38.30 2.03 11.59
CA TYR A 94 -37.47 0.98 12.19
C TYR A 94 -36.34 1.55 13.05
N ASN A 95 -35.65 2.58 12.56
CA ASN A 95 -34.58 3.25 13.30
C ASN A 95 -35.10 3.83 14.63
N LEU A 96 -36.25 4.50 14.63
CA LEU A 96 -36.85 5.07 15.84
C LEU A 96 -37.32 3.98 16.81
N VAL A 97 -37.93 2.91 16.31
CA VAL A 97 -38.30 1.72 17.11
C VAL A 97 -37.08 1.10 17.76
N LYS A 98 -35.98 0.99 17.02
CA LYS A 98 -34.72 0.46 17.54
C LYS A 98 -34.09 1.38 18.59
N GLN A 99 -34.14 2.71 18.39
CA GLN A 99 -33.72 3.70 19.40
C GLN A 99 -34.53 3.55 20.71
N PHE A 100 -35.85 3.40 20.61
CA PHE A 100 -36.72 3.11 21.75
C PHE A 100 -36.33 1.80 22.43
N CYS A 101 -36.24 0.73 21.64
CA CYS A 101 -35.92 -0.60 22.11
C CYS A 101 -34.60 -0.63 22.89
N LYS A 102 -33.55 0.06 22.42
CA LYS A 102 -32.23 0.09 23.04
C LYS A 102 -32.19 0.75 24.44
N ILE A 103 -33.22 1.51 24.81
CA ILE A 103 -33.35 2.12 26.15
C ILE A 103 -33.83 1.08 27.18
N LEU A 104 -34.53 0.04 26.73
CA LEU A 104 -35.23 -0.88 27.61
C LEU A 104 -34.31 -2.02 28.09
N PRO A 105 -34.20 -2.25 29.41
CA PRO A 105 -33.39 -3.33 29.95
C PRO A 105 -34.17 -4.65 29.97
N VAL A 106 -34.53 -5.18 28.80
CA VAL A 106 -35.44 -6.35 28.71
C VAL A 106 -34.94 -7.49 27.83
N TYR A 107 -33.77 -7.36 27.18
CA TYR A 107 -33.24 -8.33 26.20
C TYR A 107 -32.49 -9.51 26.82
N TYR A 108 -33.17 -10.18 27.73
CA TYR A 108 -32.77 -11.43 28.35
C TYR A 108 -33.89 -12.46 28.22
N ASN A 109 -33.49 -13.73 28.12
CA ASN A 109 -34.42 -14.84 27.95
C ASN A 109 -34.73 -15.51 29.29
N GLU A 110 -33.85 -15.37 30.28
CA GLU A 110 -33.99 -15.93 31.63
C GLU A 110 -34.62 -14.89 32.57
N ILE A 111 -35.79 -15.24 33.11
CA ILE A 111 -36.55 -14.42 34.06
C ILE A 111 -35.98 -14.65 35.46
N GLY A 112 -35.59 -13.56 36.13
CA GLY A 112 -34.95 -13.61 37.44
C GLY A 112 -33.46 -13.96 37.37
N ALA A 113 -32.87 -14.29 38.52
CA ALA A 113 -31.49 -14.78 38.59
C ALA A 113 -31.45 -16.32 38.54
N GLU A 114 -31.07 -16.84 37.39
CA GLU A 114 -30.76 -18.26 37.16
C GLU A 114 -29.31 -18.44 36.71
N GLY A 115 -28.84 -19.69 36.69
CA GLY A 115 -27.50 -20.07 36.25
C GLY A 115 -26.38 -19.30 36.97
N LEU A 116 -25.42 -18.82 36.19
CA LEU A 116 -24.18 -18.23 36.71
C LEU A 116 -24.40 -16.98 37.59
N ILE A 117 -25.39 -16.13 37.28
CA ILE A 117 -25.71 -14.96 38.12
C ILE A 117 -26.15 -15.39 39.52
N ARG A 118 -26.97 -16.46 39.59
CA ARG A 118 -27.45 -17.01 40.86
C ARG A 118 -26.33 -17.67 41.66
N ASP A 119 -25.47 -18.41 40.98
CA ASP A 119 -24.36 -19.13 41.58
C ASP A 119 -23.32 -18.15 42.13
N LEU A 120 -22.90 -17.16 41.33
CA LEU A 120 -21.94 -16.13 41.74
C LEU A 120 -22.46 -15.28 42.90
N SER A 121 -23.72 -14.81 42.83
CA SER A 121 -24.30 -14.03 43.94
C SER A 121 -24.43 -14.84 45.24
N THR A 122 -24.61 -16.17 45.14
CA THR A 122 -24.62 -17.06 46.31
C THR A 122 -23.22 -17.29 46.85
N GLU A 123 -22.24 -17.54 45.97
CA GLU A 123 -20.84 -17.71 46.33
C GLU A 123 -20.31 -16.48 47.07
N VAL A 124 -20.56 -15.26 46.54
CA VAL A 124 -20.09 -14.02 47.17
C VAL A 124 -20.65 -13.82 48.59
N ASP A 125 -21.93 -14.15 48.81
CA ASP A 125 -22.59 -14.10 50.13
C ASP A 125 -22.02 -15.15 51.10
N GLU A 126 -21.66 -16.33 50.58
CA GLU A 126 -21.13 -17.44 51.37
C GLU A 126 -19.67 -17.29 51.79
N ILE A 127 -18.85 -16.51 51.06
CA ILE A 127 -17.46 -16.18 51.44
C ILE A 127 -17.38 -15.68 52.89
N PHE A 128 -18.38 -14.91 53.36
CA PHE A 128 -18.46 -14.38 54.73
C PHE A 128 -19.56 -15.05 55.57
N GLN A 129 -19.96 -16.29 55.24
CA GLN A 129 -21.01 -17.03 55.94
C GLN A 129 -22.32 -16.22 56.10
N ARG A 130 -22.66 -15.37 55.12
CA ARG A 130 -23.84 -14.50 55.12
C ARG A 130 -23.87 -13.45 56.26
N LYS A 131 -22.70 -13.08 56.77
CA LYS A 131 -22.55 -12.05 57.82
C LYS A 131 -22.38 -10.63 57.28
N ASP A 132 -22.06 -10.46 56.00
CA ASP A 132 -22.04 -9.14 55.34
C ASP A 132 -23.47 -8.78 54.93
N SER A 133 -24.10 -7.86 55.67
CA SER A 133 -25.51 -7.52 55.45
C SER A 133 -25.75 -6.85 54.10
N LEU A 134 -24.77 -6.09 53.58
CA LEU A 134 -24.88 -5.41 52.28
C LEU A 134 -24.93 -6.42 51.13
N ILE A 135 -24.03 -7.40 51.15
CA ILE A 135 -23.94 -8.45 50.13
C ILE A 135 -25.08 -9.44 50.28
N HIS A 136 -25.47 -9.79 51.51
CA HIS A 136 -26.63 -10.64 51.75
C HIS A 136 -27.91 -10.01 51.18
N PHE A 137 -28.09 -8.70 51.38
CA PHE A 137 -29.22 -7.97 50.81
C PHE A 137 -29.18 -7.94 49.29
N LEU A 138 -28.02 -7.66 48.69
CA LEU A 138 -27.82 -7.70 47.23
C LEU A 138 -28.23 -9.06 46.64
N ARG A 139 -27.77 -10.17 47.24
CA ARG A 139 -28.14 -11.51 46.78
C ARG A 139 -29.66 -11.73 46.84
N LYS A 140 -30.30 -11.37 47.97
CA LYS A 140 -31.76 -11.53 48.12
C LYS A 140 -32.53 -10.71 47.10
N PHE A 141 -32.10 -9.47 46.85
CA PHE A 141 -32.66 -8.61 45.82
C PHE A 141 -32.57 -9.27 44.43
N ILE A 142 -31.38 -9.73 44.04
CA ILE A 142 -31.14 -10.43 42.77
C ILE A 142 -31.98 -11.71 42.66
N HIS A 143 -32.21 -12.44 43.75
CA HIS A 143 -32.93 -13.71 43.71
C HIS A 143 -34.47 -13.57 43.72
N ILE A 144 -35.00 -12.46 44.25
CA ILE A 144 -36.45 -12.27 44.48
C ILE A 144 -37.06 -11.38 43.40
N GLU A 145 -36.44 -10.24 43.10
CA GLU A 145 -37.02 -9.19 42.25
C GLU A 145 -35.93 -8.54 41.38
N ASN A 146 -35.19 -9.38 40.63
CA ASN A 146 -34.10 -8.91 39.78
C ASN A 146 -34.59 -7.88 38.75
N SER A 147 -33.75 -6.90 38.47
CA SER A 147 -33.97 -5.82 37.52
C SER A 147 -32.66 -5.11 37.20
N SER A 148 -32.67 -4.19 36.23
CA SER A 148 -31.50 -3.36 35.91
C SER A 148 -30.97 -2.52 37.07
N LEU A 149 -31.78 -2.29 38.12
CA LEU A 149 -31.31 -1.64 39.35
C LEU A 149 -30.19 -2.42 40.05
N ALA A 150 -30.09 -3.74 39.83
CA ALA A 150 -28.99 -4.53 40.37
C ALA A 150 -27.63 -4.05 39.83
N VAL A 151 -27.57 -3.64 38.57
CA VAL A 151 -26.35 -3.08 37.94
C VAL A 151 -25.93 -1.80 38.65
N ASP A 152 -26.86 -0.87 38.84
CA ASP A 152 -26.59 0.40 39.51
C ASP A 152 -26.27 0.20 40.99
N PHE A 153 -26.93 -0.77 41.65
CA PHE A 153 -26.66 -1.10 43.04
C PHE A 153 -25.26 -1.70 43.23
N ILE A 154 -24.84 -2.66 42.39
CA ILE A 154 -23.48 -3.22 42.45
C ILE A 154 -22.43 -2.12 42.20
N LYS A 155 -22.68 -1.25 41.21
CA LYS A 155 -21.79 -0.11 40.93
C LYS A 155 -21.69 0.85 42.13
N ASP A 156 -22.81 1.14 42.79
CA ASP A 156 -22.83 2.01 43.96
C ASP A 156 -22.25 1.33 45.21
N ILE A 157 -22.30 0.00 45.32
CA ILE A 157 -21.52 -0.77 46.31
C ILE A 157 -20.02 -0.59 46.08
N LEU A 158 -19.54 -0.66 44.83
CA LEU A 158 -18.13 -0.41 44.52
C LEU A 158 -17.72 1.03 44.83
N ASN A 159 -18.56 2.02 44.52
CA ASN A 159 -18.32 3.43 44.88
C ASN A 159 -18.33 3.66 46.39
N TYR A 160 -19.23 2.98 47.11
CA TYR A 160 -19.25 2.98 48.57
C TYR A 160 -17.97 2.35 49.12
N TRP A 161 -17.49 1.22 48.59
CA TRP A 161 -16.21 0.68 49.04
C TRP A 161 -15.04 1.61 48.73
N LEU A 162 -15.03 2.32 47.59
CA LEU A 162 -13.97 3.29 47.29
C LEU A 162 -13.97 4.49 48.25
N THR A 163 -15.15 5.04 48.56
CA THR A 163 -15.28 6.34 49.27
C THR A 163 -15.65 6.21 50.76
N LEU A 164 -16.28 5.11 51.14
CA LEU A 164 -17.01 4.90 52.40
C LEU A 164 -18.15 5.90 52.64
N ASP A 165 -18.63 6.58 51.60
CA ASP A 165 -19.80 7.45 51.67
C ASP A 165 -21.10 6.64 51.59
N GLY A 166 -21.80 6.51 52.71
CA GLY A 166 -23.06 5.76 52.81
C GLY A 166 -24.16 6.27 51.88
N ASN A 167 -24.09 7.51 51.39
CA ASN A 167 -25.09 8.07 50.47
C ASN A 167 -25.23 7.26 49.16
N PHE A 168 -24.18 6.57 48.71
CA PHE A 168 -24.23 5.73 47.51
C PHE A 168 -25.19 4.54 47.67
N ILE A 169 -25.22 3.90 48.84
CA ILE A 169 -26.02 2.70 49.10
C ILE A 169 -27.36 2.99 49.81
N LYS A 170 -27.49 4.15 50.48
CA LYS A 170 -28.69 4.52 51.26
C LYS A 170 -29.99 4.41 50.47
N LYS A 171 -29.99 4.80 49.19
CA LYS A 171 -31.19 4.77 48.33
C LYS A 171 -31.70 3.35 48.00
N TYR A 172 -30.91 2.30 48.22
CA TYR A 172 -31.29 0.92 47.91
C TYR A 172 -31.70 0.11 49.14
N LEU A 173 -31.42 0.61 50.35
CA LEU A 173 -31.51 -0.17 51.57
C LEU A 173 -32.63 0.35 52.49
N PRO A 174 -33.34 -0.54 53.21
CA PRO A 174 -34.14 -0.15 54.36
C PRO A 174 -33.28 0.54 55.43
N GLU A 175 -33.84 1.51 56.16
CA GLU A 175 -33.12 2.29 57.18
C GLU A 175 -32.42 1.40 58.22
N GLU A 176 -33.08 0.35 58.70
CA GLU A 176 -32.51 -0.59 59.68
C GLU A 176 -31.24 -1.28 59.19
N ILE A 177 -31.23 -1.71 57.92
CA ILE A 177 -30.07 -2.38 57.32
C ILE A 177 -28.96 -1.37 57.04
N TYR A 178 -29.31 -0.16 56.60
CA TYR A 178 -28.36 0.92 56.38
C TYR A 178 -27.62 1.31 57.66
N GLU A 179 -28.34 1.54 58.76
CA GLU A 179 -27.75 1.87 60.07
C GLU A 179 -26.85 0.73 60.59
N LYS A 180 -27.24 -0.53 60.37
CA LYS A 180 -26.40 -1.68 60.71
C LYS A 180 -25.08 -1.68 59.94
N ILE A 181 -25.12 -1.46 58.62
CA ILE A 181 -23.93 -1.45 57.75
C ILE A 181 -22.96 -0.34 58.15
N ILE A 182 -23.47 0.89 58.33
CA ILE A 182 -22.63 2.06 58.60
C ILE A 182 -22.04 2.04 60.01
N ASN A 183 -22.81 1.61 61.02
CA ASN A 183 -22.39 1.70 62.42
C ASN A 183 -21.74 0.41 62.96
N HIS A 184 -22.14 -0.77 62.48
CA HIS A 184 -21.77 -2.06 63.08
C HIS A 184 -20.89 -2.94 62.19
N GLU A 185 -20.88 -2.74 60.87
CA GLU A 185 -20.16 -3.60 59.90
C GLU A 185 -18.99 -2.88 59.19
N LYS A 186 -18.58 -1.71 59.68
CA LYS A 186 -17.57 -0.83 59.07
C LYS A 186 -16.21 -1.50 58.80
N GLU A 187 -15.81 -2.47 59.63
CA GLU A 187 -14.52 -3.17 59.51
C GLU A 187 -14.41 -3.95 58.19
N TYR A 188 -15.49 -4.61 57.74
CA TYR A 188 -15.50 -5.35 56.49
C TYR A 188 -15.28 -4.44 55.27
N HIS A 189 -15.84 -3.23 55.33
CA HIS A 189 -15.81 -2.27 54.23
C HIS A 189 -14.49 -1.48 54.15
N LEU A 190 -13.81 -1.24 55.29
CA LEU A 190 -12.47 -0.63 55.33
C LEU A 190 -11.42 -1.47 54.59
N LYS A 191 -11.49 -2.81 54.73
CA LYS A 191 -10.60 -3.73 53.99
C LYS A 191 -10.88 -3.69 52.48
N MET A 192 -12.15 -3.63 52.07
CA MET A 192 -12.52 -3.49 50.65
C MET A 192 -12.06 -2.15 50.06
N GLN A 193 -12.14 -1.06 50.82
CA GLN A 193 -11.62 0.25 50.40
C GLN A 193 -10.12 0.19 50.08
N SER A 194 -9.36 -0.42 50.99
CA SER A 194 -7.91 -0.56 50.83
C SER A 194 -7.57 -1.35 49.56
N LEU A 195 -8.29 -2.45 49.32
CA LEU A 195 -8.10 -3.29 48.13
C LEU A 195 -8.45 -2.55 46.82
N ILE A 196 -9.55 -1.80 46.77
CA ILE A 196 -9.94 -1.05 45.56
C ILE A 196 -8.95 0.09 45.26
N LYS A 197 -8.42 0.76 46.28
CA LYS A 197 -7.36 1.78 46.08
C LYS A 197 -6.10 1.17 45.49
N LEU A 198 -5.66 0.02 46.02
CA LEU A 198 -4.53 -0.74 45.46
C LEU A 198 -4.79 -1.19 44.01
N LEU A 199 -6.03 -1.57 43.67
CA LEU A 199 -6.42 -1.94 42.31
C LEU A 199 -6.31 -0.75 41.33
N LEU A 200 -6.74 0.45 41.74
CA LEU A 200 -6.62 1.65 40.92
C LEU A 200 -5.15 2.02 40.69
N GLU A 201 -4.33 1.98 41.75
CA GLU A 201 -2.88 2.21 41.67
C GLU A 201 -2.20 1.20 40.74
N ARG A 202 -2.51 -0.09 40.88
CA ARG A 202 -1.87 -1.16 40.08
C ARG A 202 -2.28 -1.13 38.61
N SER A 203 -3.55 -0.83 38.32
CA SER A 203 -4.05 -0.74 36.94
C SER A 203 -3.68 0.57 36.24
N GLY A 204 -3.20 1.57 36.96
CA GLY A 204 -2.90 2.90 36.43
C GLY A 204 -4.14 3.66 35.94
N LYS A 205 -5.33 3.34 36.48
CA LYS A 205 -6.61 3.94 36.07
C LYS A 205 -7.07 5.01 37.06
N GLU A 206 -7.68 6.08 36.55
CA GLU A 206 -8.10 7.24 37.35
C GLU A 206 -9.40 6.99 38.15
N ASN A 207 -10.25 6.07 37.72
CA ASN A 207 -11.56 5.83 38.34
C ASN A 207 -12.12 4.42 38.09
N LEU A 208 -13.09 4.02 38.92
CA LEU A 208 -13.78 2.73 38.82
C LEU A 208 -14.47 2.50 37.47
N LYS A 209 -14.99 3.55 36.83
CA LYS A 209 -15.64 3.43 35.51
C LYS A 209 -14.65 2.91 34.45
N SER A 210 -13.38 3.32 34.54
CA SER A 210 -12.33 2.88 33.62
C SER A 210 -11.92 1.43 33.88
N ILE A 211 -11.94 0.98 35.14
CA ILE A 211 -11.70 -0.44 35.49
C ILE A 211 -12.83 -1.33 34.97
N LEU A 212 -14.09 -0.95 35.21
CA LEU A 212 -15.24 -1.76 34.81
C LEU A 212 -15.36 -1.95 33.29
N ALA A 213 -14.74 -1.07 32.50
CA ALA A 213 -14.66 -1.16 31.05
C ALA A 213 -13.59 -2.14 30.53
N GLU A 214 -12.65 -2.60 31.38
CA GLU A 214 -11.59 -3.54 30.97
C GLU A 214 -12.12 -4.98 30.83
N GLU A 215 -11.39 -5.82 30.10
CA GLU A 215 -11.70 -7.26 30.00
C GLU A 215 -11.51 -7.95 31.36
N LEU A 216 -12.42 -8.88 31.68
CA LEU A 216 -12.43 -9.58 32.97
C LEU A 216 -11.10 -10.30 33.26
N ASN A 217 -10.43 -10.85 32.24
CA ASN A 217 -9.12 -11.51 32.37
C ASN A 217 -8.01 -10.55 32.80
N GLN A 218 -8.04 -9.30 32.33
CA GLN A 218 -7.07 -8.28 32.73
C GLN A 218 -7.31 -7.85 34.17
N ILE A 219 -8.58 -7.63 34.54
CA ILE A 219 -8.96 -7.29 35.92
C ILE A 219 -8.52 -8.40 36.87
N LYS A 220 -8.70 -9.67 36.50
CA LYS A 220 -8.24 -10.82 37.27
C LYS A 220 -6.73 -10.77 37.51
N SER A 221 -5.95 -10.52 36.46
CA SER A 221 -4.48 -10.38 36.57
C SER A 221 -4.09 -9.22 37.49
N TYR A 222 -4.75 -8.06 37.40
CA TYR A 222 -4.47 -6.94 38.29
C TYR A 222 -4.78 -7.26 39.75
N ILE A 223 -5.86 -8.00 40.03
CA ILE A 223 -6.24 -8.38 41.39
C ILE A 223 -5.27 -9.43 41.96
N GLU A 224 -4.88 -10.43 41.16
CA GLU A 224 -3.97 -11.51 41.59
C GLU A 224 -2.58 -10.97 42.00
N ASP A 225 -2.10 -9.94 41.30
CA ASP A 225 -0.82 -9.25 41.57
C ASP A 225 -0.80 -8.45 42.89
N ILE A 226 -1.96 -8.18 43.50
CA ILE A 226 -2.03 -7.40 44.74
C ILE A 226 -1.75 -8.32 45.94
N ASN A 227 -0.79 -7.92 46.77
CA ASN A 227 -0.52 -8.58 48.04
C ASN A 227 -1.60 -8.22 49.08
N PHE A 228 -2.69 -9.00 49.11
CA PHE A 228 -3.84 -8.82 50.00
C PHE A 228 -4.49 -10.17 50.32
N ASP A 229 -5.36 -10.22 51.33
CA ASP A 229 -6.10 -11.42 51.72
C ASP A 229 -6.92 -11.99 50.54
N GLN A 230 -6.70 -13.27 50.25
CA GLN A 230 -7.31 -13.98 49.12
C GLN A 230 -8.85 -13.98 49.18
N ILE A 231 -9.44 -14.01 50.38
CA ILE A 231 -10.89 -13.99 50.57
C ILE A 231 -11.48 -12.68 50.03
N TYR A 232 -10.82 -11.55 50.32
CA TYR A 232 -11.24 -10.22 49.85
C TYR A 232 -10.97 -10.03 48.36
N LYS A 233 -9.84 -10.56 47.84
CA LYS A 233 -9.54 -10.57 46.40
C LYS A 233 -10.59 -11.34 45.60
N ASN A 234 -10.95 -12.54 46.06
CA ASN A 234 -11.99 -13.34 45.44
C ASN A 234 -13.33 -12.60 45.48
N LYS A 235 -13.72 -12.04 46.63
CA LYS A 235 -14.96 -11.25 46.74
C LYS A 235 -15.02 -10.08 45.74
N LEU A 236 -13.93 -9.31 45.59
CA LEU A 236 -13.89 -8.19 44.65
C LEU A 236 -14.03 -8.66 43.20
N TYR A 237 -13.29 -9.70 42.83
CA TYR A 237 -13.37 -10.28 41.49
C TYR A 237 -14.77 -10.79 41.16
N LEU A 238 -15.39 -11.55 42.06
CA LEU A 238 -16.73 -12.10 41.86
C LEU A 238 -17.80 -11.00 41.78
N ILE A 239 -17.68 -9.91 42.56
CA ILE A 239 -18.60 -8.77 42.45
C ILE A 239 -18.45 -8.03 41.11
N ILE A 240 -17.22 -7.86 40.63
CA ILE A 240 -16.99 -7.27 39.30
C ILE A 240 -17.51 -8.20 38.20
N TYR A 241 -17.36 -9.51 38.35
CA TYR A 241 -17.90 -10.47 37.39
C TYR A 241 -19.44 -10.47 37.39
N LEU A 242 -20.05 -10.46 38.58
CA LEU A 242 -21.50 -10.34 38.74
C LEU A 242 -22.02 -9.03 38.11
N TYR A 243 -21.32 -7.92 38.31
CA TYR A 243 -21.63 -6.65 37.64
C TYR A 243 -21.63 -6.81 36.11
N LYS A 244 -20.60 -7.43 35.54
CA LYS A 244 -20.46 -7.62 34.09
C LYS A 244 -21.56 -8.51 33.51
N LEU A 245 -21.95 -9.58 34.22
CA LEU A 245 -23.05 -10.45 33.80
C LEU A 245 -24.42 -9.76 33.89
N GLU A 246 -24.70 -9.05 34.98
CA GLU A 246 -25.94 -8.25 35.10
C GLU A 246 -25.97 -7.14 34.04
N TYR A 247 -24.83 -6.50 33.76
CA TYR A 247 -24.73 -5.49 32.70
C TYR A 247 -25.00 -6.08 31.30
N GLN A 248 -24.42 -7.25 31.00
CA GLN A 248 -24.66 -8.01 29.77
C GLN A 248 -26.12 -8.48 29.64
N LYS A 249 -26.78 -8.82 30.76
CA LYS A 249 -28.18 -9.22 30.79
C LYS A 249 -29.10 -8.08 30.31
N TYR A 250 -28.87 -6.84 30.76
CA TYR A 250 -29.81 -5.74 30.54
C TYR A 250 -29.45 -4.80 29.37
N TYR A 251 -28.17 -4.53 29.09
CA TYR A 251 -27.77 -3.42 28.21
C TYR A 251 -27.25 -3.86 26.82
N GLY A 252 -27.50 -5.10 26.41
CA GLY A 252 -27.17 -5.59 25.07
C GLY A 252 -25.66 -5.63 24.79
N VAL A 253 -24.84 -5.74 25.83
CA VAL A 253 -23.38 -5.87 25.75
C VAL A 253 -23.01 -7.36 25.65
N LEU A 254 -21.87 -7.66 25.04
CA LEU A 254 -21.32 -9.00 24.97
C LEU A 254 -19.89 -9.04 25.53
N GLU A 255 -19.77 -9.36 26.82
CA GLU A 255 -18.49 -9.53 27.50
C GLU A 255 -18.11 -11.01 27.65
N ASP A 256 -19.07 -11.86 28.03
CA ASP A 256 -18.91 -13.31 28.17
C ASP A 256 -19.68 -14.01 27.04
N VAL A 257 -18.93 -14.34 25.98
CA VAL A 257 -19.46 -14.96 24.76
C VAL A 257 -19.97 -16.37 25.03
N ASP A 258 -19.28 -17.14 25.87
CA ASP A 258 -19.63 -18.54 26.12
C ASP A 258 -20.93 -18.64 26.93
N THR A 259 -21.09 -17.81 27.97
CA THR A 259 -22.33 -17.69 28.74
C THR A 259 -23.50 -17.22 27.86
N PHE A 260 -23.24 -16.29 26.94
CA PHE A 260 -24.26 -15.80 26.02
C PHE A 260 -24.71 -16.87 25.00
N LEU A 261 -23.76 -17.57 24.37
CA LEU A 261 -24.07 -18.59 23.36
C LEU A 261 -24.89 -19.74 23.94
N ALA A 262 -24.70 -20.07 25.22
CA ALA A 262 -25.46 -21.11 25.92
C ALA A 262 -26.97 -20.79 26.06
N GLN A 263 -27.40 -19.54 25.88
CA GLN A 263 -28.80 -19.12 26.04
C GLN A 263 -29.66 -19.39 24.79
N TYR A 264 -29.03 -19.54 23.63
CA TYR A 264 -29.71 -19.66 22.33
C TYR A 264 -29.55 -21.08 21.76
N SER A 265 -30.55 -21.54 21.01
CA SER A 265 -30.42 -22.79 20.26
C SER A 265 -29.65 -22.54 18.97
N ILE A 266 -28.64 -23.38 18.68
CA ILE A 266 -27.88 -23.33 17.42
C ILE A 266 -28.81 -23.56 16.22
N ASP A 267 -29.89 -24.33 16.39
CA ASP A 267 -30.85 -24.65 15.34
C ASP A 267 -31.70 -23.44 14.91
N GLU A 268 -31.87 -22.44 15.78
CA GLU A 268 -32.68 -21.24 15.50
C GLU A 268 -31.86 -20.14 14.79
N PHE A 269 -30.57 -20.04 15.10
CA PHE A 269 -29.65 -19.04 14.56
C PHE A 269 -28.32 -19.69 14.16
N SER A 270 -28.26 -20.21 12.94
CA SER A 270 -27.13 -21.00 12.44
C SER A 270 -25.77 -20.27 12.50
N PHE A 271 -25.75 -18.94 12.45
CA PHE A 271 -24.51 -18.18 12.51
C PHE A 271 -23.83 -18.19 13.90
N LEU A 272 -24.52 -18.61 14.96
CA LEU A 272 -23.99 -18.60 16.32
C LEU A 272 -22.80 -19.55 16.49
N SER A 273 -22.76 -20.68 15.76
CA SER A 273 -21.61 -21.59 15.76
C SER A 273 -20.33 -20.90 15.29
N ASP A 274 -20.46 -20.06 14.27
CA ASP A 274 -19.35 -19.37 13.62
C ASP A 274 -18.88 -18.13 14.39
N LEU A 275 -19.72 -17.56 15.26
CA LEU A 275 -19.43 -16.31 15.98
C LEU A 275 -18.18 -16.46 16.86
N ARG A 276 -18.07 -17.58 17.57
CA ARG A 276 -16.92 -17.88 18.45
C ARG A 276 -15.62 -17.96 17.67
N GLU A 277 -15.61 -18.72 16.59
CA GLU A 277 -14.43 -18.87 15.73
C GLU A 277 -14.01 -17.54 15.09
N LEU A 278 -14.98 -16.73 14.66
CA LEU A 278 -14.74 -15.41 14.08
C LEU A 278 -14.04 -14.45 15.06
N LEU A 279 -14.50 -14.43 16.31
CA LEU A 279 -13.94 -13.58 17.36
C LEU A 279 -12.51 -14.00 17.72
N LEU A 280 -12.27 -15.31 17.90
CA LEU A 280 -10.96 -15.86 18.28
C LEU A 280 -9.91 -15.84 17.15
N ASN A 281 -10.32 -15.80 15.89
CA ASN A 281 -9.40 -15.83 14.76
C ASN A 281 -8.58 -14.53 14.65
N LYS A 282 -7.36 -14.53 15.21
CA LYS A 282 -6.43 -13.39 15.16
C LYS A 282 -5.85 -13.11 13.77
N LYS A 283 -5.89 -14.07 12.84
CA LYS A 283 -5.32 -13.92 11.48
C LYS A 283 -6.26 -13.20 10.51
N LEU A 284 -7.55 -13.12 10.83
CA LEU A 284 -8.54 -12.50 9.96
C LEU A 284 -8.55 -10.98 10.11
N GLU A 285 -8.45 -10.26 8.99
CA GLU A 285 -8.54 -8.79 8.92
C GLU A 285 -9.81 -8.26 9.60
N ILE A 286 -9.69 -7.12 10.29
CA ILE A 286 -10.80 -6.47 11.01
C ILE A 286 -11.96 -6.15 10.04
N GLU A 287 -11.65 -5.66 8.84
CA GLU A 287 -12.65 -5.34 7.81
C GLU A 287 -13.50 -6.56 7.43
N LYS A 288 -12.89 -7.75 7.36
CA LYS A 288 -13.60 -9.01 7.03
C LYS A 288 -14.48 -9.47 8.19
N LYS A 289 -14.02 -9.28 9.44
CA LYS A 289 -14.84 -9.56 10.63
C LYS A 289 -16.08 -8.68 10.65
N ILE A 290 -15.92 -7.37 10.45
CA ILE A 290 -17.03 -6.41 10.38
C ILE A 290 -18.00 -6.80 9.26
N ASP A 291 -17.50 -7.14 8.06
CA ASP A 291 -18.37 -7.50 6.94
C ASP A 291 -19.22 -8.75 7.22
N LYS A 292 -18.64 -9.79 7.85
CA LYS A 292 -19.38 -11.00 8.24
C LYS A 292 -20.45 -10.71 9.31
N LEU A 293 -20.13 -9.90 10.32
CA LEU A 293 -21.09 -9.50 11.35
C LEU A 293 -22.23 -8.65 10.78
N LEU A 294 -21.93 -7.72 9.87
CA LEU A 294 -22.94 -6.93 9.17
C LEU A 294 -23.85 -7.80 8.29
N LEU A 295 -23.31 -8.86 7.67
CA LEU A 295 -24.12 -9.82 6.91
C LEU A 295 -25.17 -10.49 7.81
N TRP A 296 -24.76 -10.93 9.01
CA TRP A 296 -25.68 -11.54 9.97
C TRP A 296 -26.71 -10.54 10.49
N LEU A 297 -26.32 -9.29 10.80
CA LEU A 297 -27.29 -8.25 11.17
C LEU A 297 -28.30 -7.96 10.06
N LYS A 298 -27.85 -7.97 8.80
CA LYS A 298 -28.73 -7.79 7.65
C LYS A 298 -29.76 -8.91 7.58
N ASP A 299 -29.33 -10.16 7.76
CA ASP A 299 -30.21 -11.32 7.80
C ASP A 299 -31.24 -11.24 8.94
N LEU A 300 -30.79 -10.96 10.17
CA LEU A 300 -31.67 -10.76 11.33
C LEU A 300 -32.72 -9.67 11.06
N LYS A 301 -32.31 -8.55 10.45
CA LYS A 301 -33.21 -7.45 10.12
C LYS A 301 -34.23 -7.83 9.05
N GLU A 302 -33.76 -8.28 7.89
CA GLU A 302 -34.60 -8.45 6.69
C GLU A 302 -35.47 -9.71 6.76
N ASN A 303 -34.91 -10.82 7.23
CA ASN A 303 -35.56 -12.13 7.17
C ASN A 303 -36.29 -12.50 8.47
N ILE A 304 -36.01 -11.82 9.59
CA ILE A 304 -36.66 -12.12 10.87
C ILE A 304 -37.43 -10.91 11.39
N ILE A 305 -36.75 -9.82 11.77
CA ILE A 305 -37.38 -8.70 12.48
C ILE A 305 -38.43 -7.99 11.61
N LEU A 306 -38.10 -7.66 10.37
CA LEU A 306 -39.01 -7.00 9.42
C LEU A 306 -39.85 -8.00 8.60
N SER A 307 -39.73 -9.29 8.86
CA SER A 307 -40.54 -10.30 8.20
C SER A 307 -42.03 -10.14 8.55
N PRO A 308 -42.94 -10.31 7.58
CA PRO A 308 -44.38 -10.35 7.87
C PRO A 308 -44.78 -11.60 8.68
N GLU A 309 -43.93 -12.62 8.76
CA GLU A 309 -44.16 -13.82 9.55
C GLU A 309 -44.26 -13.48 11.05
N LYS A 310 -45.19 -14.15 11.74
CA LYS A 310 -45.37 -14.06 13.19
C LYS A 310 -44.93 -15.38 13.80
N PHE A 311 -44.01 -15.34 14.75
CA PHE A 311 -43.56 -16.54 15.46
C PHE A 311 -44.30 -16.67 16.78
N THR A 312 -44.56 -17.91 17.20
CA THR A 312 -45.23 -18.19 18.46
C THR A 312 -44.24 -18.07 19.62
N PRO A 313 -44.53 -17.27 20.66
CA PRO A 313 -43.67 -17.19 21.83
C PRO A 313 -43.70 -18.51 22.62
N VAL A 314 -42.54 -18.90 23.15
CA VAL A 314 -42.37 -20.04 24.06
C VAL A 314 -42.12 -19.51 25.47
N GLU A 315 -43.03 -19.83 26.38
CA GLU A 315 -42.97 -19.39 27.78
C GLU A 315 -42.90 -20.59 28.72
N GLN A 316 -41.81 -20.70 29.47
CA GLN A 316 -41.59 -21.73 30.49
C GLN A 316 -41.40 -21.04 31.84
N ILE A 317 -42.48 -20.51 32.40
CA ILE A 317 -42.45 -19.66 33.60
C ILE A 317 -43.02 -20.41 34.80
N LEU A 318 -42.26 -20.47 35.88
CA LEU A 318 -42.61 -21.11 37.14
C LEU A 318 -42.75 -20.07 38.24
N ILE A 319 -43.75 -20.26 39.11
CA ILE A 319 -43.99 -19.40 40.28
C ILE A 319 -43.76 -20.24 41.54
N LYS A 320 -42.80 -19.84 42.37
CA LYS A 320 -42.50 -20.49 43.65
C LYS A 320 -42.97 -19.60 44.80
N ARG A 321 -43.74 -20.18 45.73
CA ARG A 321 -44.14 -19.52 46.97
C ARG A 321 -43.09 -19.76 48.06
N HIS A 322 -42.54 -18.70 48.62
CA HIS A 322 -41.72 -18.79 49.83
C HIS A 322 -42.63 -18.85 51.06
N ILE A 323 -42.72 -20.03 51.69
CA ILE A 323 -43.65 -20.36 52.79
C ILE A 323 -43.46 -19.45 54.03
N ALA A 324 -42.32 -18.77 54.18
CA ALA A 324 -42.02 -17.93 55.34
C ALA A 324 -42.36 -16.43 55.20
N VAL A 325 -42.62 -15.89 53.99
CA VAL A 325 -42.78 -14.43 53.77
C VAL A 325 -43.84 -14.04 52.72
N ASP A 326 -44.57 -14.99 52.12
CA ASP A 326 -45.67 -14.70 51.17
C ASP A 326 -45.29 -13.82 49.95
N ILE A 327 -44.00 -13.87 49.54
CA ILE A 327 -43.50 -13.22 48.32
C ILE A 327 -43.36 -14.30 47.23
N PRO A 328 -44.12 -14.22 46.12
CA PRO A 328 -43.96 -15.12 44.99
C PRO A 328 -42.66 -14.76 44.24
N SER A 329 -41.74 -15.72 44.11
CA SER A 329 -40.60 -15.60 43.19
C SER A 329 -40.96 -16.27 41.86
N MET A 330 -40.70 -15.56 40.76
CA MET A 330 -40.94 -16.05 39.41
C MET A 330 -39.60 -16.29 38.72
N TYR A 331 -39.46 -17.44 38.08
CA TYR A 331 -38.27 -17.81 37.31
C TYR A 331 -38.68 -18.63 36.11
N GLY A 332 -37.84 -18.67 35.08
CA GLY A 332 -38.16 -19.38 33.86
C GLY A 332 -37.59 -18.72 32.61
N ARG A 333 -38.10 -19.11 31.45
CA ARG A 333 -37.62 -18.60 30.17
C ARG A 333 -38.72 -18.05 29.28
N TYR A 334 -38.44 -16.94 28.62
CA TYR A 334 -39.23 -16.37 27.53
C TYR A 334 -38.39 -16.40 26.25
N LYS A 335 -38.96 -16.93 25.16
CA LYS A 335 -38.33 -16.93 23.84
C LYS A 335 -39.34 -16.55 22.77
N GLU A 336 -38.94 -15.71 21.84
CA GLU A 336 -39.67 -15.46 20.60
C GLU A 336 -38.67 -14.97 19.55
N LYS A 337 -38.79 -15.48 18.31
CA LYS A 337 -37.73 -15.35 17.31
C LYS A 337 -37.39 -13.91 16.93
N LYS A 338 -38.36 -13.00 16.81
CA LYS A 338 -38.10 -11.58 16.52
C LYS A 338 -37.48 -10.86 17.72
N PHE A 339 -37.98 -11.13 18.92
CA PHE A 339 -37.41 -10.60 20.16
C PHE A 339 -35.95 -11.05 20.36
N ASP A 340 -35.68 -12.34 20.17
CA ASP A 340 -34.35 -12.93 20.25
C ASP A 340 -33.41 -12.35 19.18
N ALA A 341 -33.90 -12.19 17.94
CA ALA A 341 -33.16 -11.55 16.86
C ALA A 341 -32.79 -10.09 17.18
N LEU A 342 -33.68 -9.33 17.84
CA LEU A 342 -33.40 -7.96 18.27
C LEU A 342 -32.36 -7.93 19.40
N GLY A 343 -32.46 -8.84 20.38
CA GLY A 343 -31.46 -8.99 21.43
C GLY A 343 -30.07 -9.38 20.91
N LEU A 344 -30.02 -10.23 19.88
CA LEU A 344 -28.80 -10.57 19.14
C LEU A 344 -28.26 -9.37 18.36
N THR A 345 -29.15 -8.59 17.76
CA THR A 345 -28.79 -7.38 17.01
C THR A 345 -27.98 -6.42 17.88
N PHE A 346 -28.45 -6.08 19.09
CA PHE A 346 -27.73 -5.16 19.98
C PHE A 346 -26.34 -5.65 20.39
N ARG A 347 -26.19 -6.95 20.63
CA ARG A 347 -24.90 -7.55 21.02
C ARG A 347 -23.90 -7.61 19.88
N ILE A 348 -24.37 -7.93 18.68
CA ILE A 348 -23.53 -7.89 17.49
C ILE A 348 -23.15 -6.43 17.16
N GLU A 349 -24.04 -5.47 17.36
CA GLU A 349 -23.71 -4.04 17.20
C GLU A 349 -22.67 -3.54 18.18
N TYR A 350 -22.73 -4.00 19.44
CA TYR A 350 -21.69 -3.73 20.43
C TYR A 350 -20.32 -4.24 19.93
N LEU A 351 -20.25 -5.47 19.42
CA LEU A 351 -19.01 -6.01 18.83
C LEU A 351 -18.54 -5.19 17.63
N ILE A 352 -19.45 -4.81 16.73
CA ILE A 352 -19.12 -4.04 15.52
C ILE A 352 -18.60 -2.65 15.88
N ASN A 353 -19.21 -1.96 16.85
CA ASN A 353 -18.73 -0.66 17.33
C ASN A 353 -17.29 -0.77 17.87
N ASN A 354 -17.01 -1.78 18.70
CA ASN A 354 -15.65 -2.03 19.21
C ASN A 354 -14.65 -2.33 18.07
N LEU A 355 -15.08 -3.05 17.03
CA LEU A 355 -14.24 -3.33 15.87
C LEU A 355 -14.01 -2.08 15.00
N PHE A 356 -15.01 -1.22 14.82
CA PHE A 356 -14.85 0.06 14.12
C PHE A 356 -13.91 1.01 14.87
N GLU A 357 -13.97 1.03 16.20
CA GLU A 357 -13.04 1.79 17.03
C GLU A 357 -11.61 1.32 16.81
N LYS A 358 -11.35 0.01 16.94
CA LYS A 358 -10.03 -0.59 16.64
C LYS A 358 -9.57 -0.34 15.20
N LEU A 359 -10.50 -0.36 14.24
CA LEU A 359 -10.19 -0.08 12.83
C LEU A 359 -9.71 1.36 12.64
N LEU A 360 -10.27 2.33 13.37
CA LEU A 360 -9.88 3.74 13.30
C LEU A 360 -8.55 4.03 13.97
N ASP A 361 -8.26 3.34 15.07
CA ASP A 361 -6.98 3.46 15.77
C ASP A 361 -5.84 2.89 14.92
N ASN A 362 -6.08 1.77 14.22
CA ASN A 362 -5.11 1.18 13.28
C ASN A 362 -5.03 1.92 11.92
N PHE A 363 -5.83 2.97 11.73
CA PHE A 363 -5.81 3.75 10.49
C PHE A 363 -4.81 4.91 10.62
N GLU A 364 -3.53 4.58 10.46
CA GLU A 364 -2.46 5.57 10.30
C GLU A 364 -2.15 5.78 8.82
N LEU A 365 -2.18 7.03 8.37
CA LEU A 365 -1.74 7.43 7.04
C LEU A 365 -0.82 8.64 7.19
N SER A 366 0.43 8.52 6.73
CA SER A 366 1.30 9.67 6.51
C SER A 366 0.88 10.44 5.25
N PHE A 367 0.58 9.72 4.17
CA PHE A 367 0.13 10.26 2.87
C PHE A 367 -1.13 9.58 2.32
N ILE A 368 -2.04 10.39 1.75
CA ILE A 368 -3.20 9.88 1.01
C ILE A 368 -2.82 9.74 -0.46
N THR A 369 -2.63 8.48 -0.90
CA THR A 369 -2.37 8.11 -2.30
C THR A 369 -3.61 7.46 -2.91
N LYS A 370 -3.56 7.11 -4.21
CA LYS A 370 -4.62 6.32 -4.85
C LYS A 370 -4.93 5.01 -4.10
N ALA A 371 -3.91 4.34 -3.56
CA ALA A 371 -4.07 3.13 -2.75
C ALA A 371 -4.82 3.42 -1.43
N SER A 372 -4.51 4.54 -0.79
CA SER A 372 -5.21 5.00 0.42
C SER A 372 -6.71 5.21 0.15
N PHE A 373 -7.09 5.79 -0.99
CA PHE A 373 -8.50 5.96 -1.35
C PHE A 373 -9.25 4.65 -1.57
N PHE A 374 -8.62 3.62 -2.15
CA PHE A 374 -9.25 2.30 -2.25
C PHE A 374 -9.56 1.72 -0.86
N ARG A 375 -8.64 1.88 0.10
CA ARG A 375 -8.85 1.47 1.49
C ARG A 375 -9.97 2.29 2.15
N ILE A 376 -9.96 3.61 1.98
CA ILE A 376 -11.01 4.51 2.49
C ILE A 376 -12.38 4.11 1.92
N LEU A 377 -12.48 3.86 0.61
CA LEU A 377 -13.71 3.43 -0.04
C LEU A 377 -14.23 2.11 0.53
N LYS A 378 -13.34 1.13 0.77
CA LYS A 378 -13.71 -0.15 1.41
C LYS A 378 -14.34 0.08 2.79
N ILE A 379 -13.73 0.94 3.61
CA ILE A 379 -14.23 1.28 4.95
C ILE A 379 -15.58 2.02 4.87
N LEU A 380 -15.70 3.02 3.99
CA LEU A 380 -16.96 3.76 3.80
C LEU A 380 -18.10 2.85 3.33
N LYS A 381 -17.82 1.82 2.52
CA LYS A 381 -18.81 0.81 2.14
C LYS A 381 -19.30 -0.02 3.33
N LEU A 382 -18.45 -0.30 4.32
CA LEU A 382 -18.87 -0.96 5.56
C LEU A 382 -19.78 -0.04 6.39
N PHE A 383 -19.42 1.24 6.53
CA PHE A 383 -20.28 2.23 7.19
C PHE A 383 -21.64 2.37 6.49
N ARG A 384 -21.65 2.43 5.16
CA ARG A 384 -22.89 2.46 4.36
C ARG A 384 -23.79 1.24 4.66
N LYS A 385 -23.21 0.03 4.69
CA LYS A 385 -23.94 -1.19 5.05
C LYS A 385 -24.52 -1.10 6.47
N ALA A 386 -23.73 -0.61 7.42
CA ALA A 386 -24.16 -0.45 8.80
C ALA A 386 -25.31 0.57 8.96
N LEU A 387 -25.24 1.73 8.30
CA LEU A 387 -26.34 2.71 8.26
C LEU A 387 -27.62 2.09 7.67
N TYR A 388 -27.49 1.37 6.54
CA TYR A 388 -28.61 0.67 5.94
C TYR A 388 -29.26 -0.33 6.91
N ILE A 389 -28.45 -1.14 7.61
CA ILE A 389 -28.91 -2.09 8.63
C ILE A 389 -29.63 -1.34 9.76
N ASP A 390 -29.13 -0.19 10.20
CA ASP A 390 -29.78 0.65 11.22
C ASP A 390 -31.12 1.27 10.77
N GLY A 391 -31.50 1.10 9.50
CA GLY A 391 -32.70 1.68 8.91
C GLY A 391 -32.51 3.09 8.37
N ILE A 392 -31.26 3.51 8.17
CA ILE A 392 -30.88 4.84 7.70
C ILE A 392 -30.58 4.78 6.20
N LEU A 393 -31.25 5.63 5.43
CA LEU A 393 -31.01 5.84 4.00
C LEU A 393 -30.59 7.30 3.76
N SER A 394 -29.53 7.51 2.99
CA SER A 394 -29.05 8.85 2.60
C SER A 394 -28.56 8.86 1.17
N GLN A 395 -29.41 9.38 0.27
CA GLN A 395 -29.09 9.52 -1.14
C GLN A 395 -27.89 10.45 -1.36
N LYS A 396 -27.74 11.50 -0.53
CA LYS A 396 -26.59 12.42 -0.60
C LYS A 396 -25.29 11.69 -0.30
N PHE A 397 -25.23 10.94 0.80
CA PHE A 397 -24.05 10.13 1.15
C PHE A 397 -23.72 9.10 0.07
N ASP A 398 -24.72 8.37 -0.42
CA ASP A 398 -24.55 7.36 -1.47
C ASP A 398 -24.03 7.96 -2.79
N THR A 399 -24.50 9.15 -3.17
CA THR A 399 -24.06 9.85 -4.38
C THR A 399 -22.57 10.18 -4.33
N TYR A 400 -22.09 10.80 -3.25
CA TYR A 400 -20.67 11.13 -3.11
C TYR A 400 -19.78 9.89 -2.94
N LEU A 401 -20.29 8.84 -2.29
CA LEU A 401 -19.58 7.56 -2.21
C LEU A 401 -19.43 6.92 -3.60
N SER A 402 -20.46 7.00 -4.44
CA SER A 402 -20.43 6.53 -5.82
C SER A 402 -19.48 7.37 -6.71
N LEU A 403 -19.43 8.68 -6.50
CA LEU A 403 -18.46 9.56 -7.16
C LEU A 403 -17.02 9.17 -6.80
N LEU A 404 -16.74 8.90 -5.53
CA LEU A 404 -15.43 8.40 -5.08
C LEU A 404 -15.09 7.04 -5.71
N GLU A 405 -16.05 6.13 -5.81
CA GLU A 405 -15.82 4.83 -6.44
C GLU A 405 -15.51 4.97 -7.94
N SER A 406 -16.23 5.84 -8.63
CA SER A 406 -16.09 6.04 -10.07
C SER A 406 -14.76 6.72 -10.43
N SER A 407 -14.30 7.68 -9.61
CA SER A 407 -13.02 8.37 -9.83
C SER A 407 -11.82 7.45 -9.72
N LEU A 408 -11.88 6.44 -8.85
CA LEU A 408 -10.79 5.49 -8.68
C LEU A 408 -10.66 4.51 -9.86
N LYS A 409 -11.76 4.25 -10.58
CA LYS A 409 -11.82 3.32 -11.72
C LYS A 409 -11.46 3.97 -13.05
N SER A 410 -12.03 5.15 -13.35
CA SER A 410 -12.11 5.59 -14.76
C SER A 410 -11.70 7.03 -15.03
N TYR A 411 -11.77 7.94 -14.05
CA TYR A 411 -11.54 9.37 -14.29
C TYR A 411 -10.61 9.99 -13.23
N PRO A 412 -9.40 10.44 -13.59
CA PRO A 412 -8.50 11.07 -12.64
C PRO A 412 -9.11 12.40 -12.17
N LEU A 413 -9.40 12.50 -10.89
CA LEU A 413 -9.83 13.74 -10.27
C LEU A 413 -8.64 14.54 -9.75
N SER A 414 -8.77 15.86 -9.84
CA SER A 414 -7.89 16.79 -9.13
C SER A 414 -8.06 16.65 -7.63
N TYR A 415 -7.04 17.07 -6.89
CA TYR A 415 -7.06 17.10 -5.43
C TYR A 415 -8.26 17.88 -4.87
N LYS A 416 -8.62 19.04 -5.45
CA LYS A 416 -9.78 19.84 -5.01
C LYS A 416 -11.10 19.09 -5.18
N GLN A 417 -11.26 18.34 -6.26
CA GLN A 417 -12.46 17.53 -6.46
C GLN A 417 -12.57 16.39 -5.44
N TYR A 418 -11.46 15.81 -4.99
CA TYR A 418 -11.49 14.88 -3.86
C TYR A 418 -11.93 15.58 -2.57
N LEU A 419 -11.43 16.78 -2.27
CA LEU A 419 -11.93 17.57 -1.13
C LEU A 419 -13.44 17.81 -1.19
N ASP A 420 -13.97 18.17 -2.36
CA ASP A 420 -15.41 18.37 -2.56
C ASP A 420 -16.22 17.10 -2.31
N ILE A 421 -15.71 15.94 -2.74
CA ILE A 421 -16.34 14.64 -2.46
C ILE A 421 -16.38 14.36 -0.96
N PHE A 422 -15.27 14.56 -0.23
CA PHE A 422 -15.24 14.31 1.22
C PHE A 422 -16.08 15.31 2.00
N ARG A 423 -16.14 16.59 1.57
CA ARG A 423 -17.09 17.57 2.13
C ARG A 423 -18.53 17.12 1.89
N GLY A 424 -18.85 16.65 0.69
CA GLY A 424 -20.16 16.10 0.36
C GLY A 424 -20.56 14.87 1.18
N LEU A 425 -19.60 13.97 1.48
CA LEU A 425 -19.79 12.84 2.39
C LEU A 425 -20.08 13.31 3.82
N ILE A 426 -19.31 14.27 4.34
CA ILE A 426 -19.53 14.86 5.67
C ILE A 426 -20.93 15.47 5.75
N ASP A 427 -21.31 16.29 4.77
CA ASP A 427 -22.65 16.86 4.70
C ASP A 427 -23.74 15.77 4.64
N GLY A 428 -23.48 14.68 3.93
CA GLY A 428 -24.38 13.52 3.85
C GLY A 428 -24.62 12.88 5.22
N VAL A 429 -23.58 12.82 6.07
CA VAL A 429 -23.69 12.34 7.46
C VAL A 429 -24.40 13.37 8.35
N GLN A 430 -24.15 14.66 8.18
CA GLN A 430 -24.88 15.71 8.90
C GLN A 430 -26.37 15.66 8.57
N HIS A 431 -26.73 15.41 7.31
CA HIS A 431 -28.12 15.20 6.91
C HIS A 431 -28.74 13.95 7.56
N VAL A 432 -27.98 12.86 7.72
CA VAL A 432 -28.41 11.66 8.46
C VAL A 432 -28.69 12.00 9.92
N ILE A 433 -27.75 12.68 10.60
CA ILE A 433 -27.92 13.12 11.99
C ILE A 433 -29.19 13.96 12.12
N GLN A 434 -29.35 14.94 11.24
CA GLN A 434 -30.51 15.82 11.25
C GLN A 434 -31.81 15.04 11.06
N ALA A 435 -31.90 14.16 10.05
CA ALA A 435 -33.13 13.47 9.70
C ALA A 435 -33.57 12.40 10.72
N TYR A 436 -32.62 11.66 11.32
CA TYR A 436 -32.93 10.49 12.14
C TYR A 436 -32.72 10.69 13.65
N TYR A 437 -31.91 11.67 14.07
CA TYR A 437 -31.55 11.85 15.49
C TYR A 437 -31.91 13.24 16.04
N VAL A 438 -32.24 14.21 15.18
CA VAL A 438 -32.62 15.57 15.60
C VAL A 438 -34.08 15.86 15.26
N SER A 439 -34.43 15.88 13.97
CA SER A 439 -35.77 16.20 13.47
C SER A 439 -36.93 15.42 14.11
N PRO A 440 -36.81 14.10 14.41
CA PRO A 440 -37.87 13.35 15.08
C PRO A 440 -38.21 13.86 16.49
N PHE A 441 -37.29 14.57 17.13
CA PHE A 441 -37.43 15.07 18.50
C PHE A 441 -37.70 16.57 18.55
N LEU A 442 -37.28 17.36 17.54
CA LEU A 442 -37.39 18.82 17.53
C LEU A 442 -38.80 19.35 17.80
N LYS A 443 -39.84 18.74 17.21
CA LYS A 443 -41.23 19.19 17.38
C LYS A 443 -41.88 18.70 18.68
N VAL A 444 -41.36 17.61 19.23
CA VAL A 444 -41.94 16.92 20.39
C VAL A 444 -41.32 17.42 21.69
N PHE A 445 -40.05 17.80 21.65
CA PHE A 445 -39.30 18.24 22.83
C PHE A 445 -39.94 19.44 23.56
N PRO A 446 -40.47 20.49 22.89
CA PRO A 446 -41.21 21.56 23.57
C PRO A 446 -42.40 21.06 24.39
N LEU A 447 -43.18 20.12 23.84
CA LEU A 447 -44.37 19.57 24.51
C LEU A 447 -43.98 18.74 25.74
N VAL A 448 -42.94 17.91 25.61
CA VAL A 448 -42.42 17.11 26.73
C VAL A 448 -41.82 18.01 27.81
N PHE A 449 -41.11 19.08 27.43
CA PHE A 449 -40.50 20.01 28.36
C PHE A 449 -41.52 20.90 29.09
N GLU A 450 -42.64 21.22 28.45
CA GLU A 450 -43.74 21.95 29.09
C GLU A 450 -44.37 21.12 30.22
N ALA A 451 -44.61 19.82 29.97
CA ALA A 451 -45.14 18.86 30.94
C ALA A 451 -44.11 18.31 31.95
N LEU A 452 -42.85 18.75 31.85
CA LEU A 452 -41.74 18.20 32.63
C LEU A 452 -41.80 18.65 34.10
N ASN A 453 -41.81 17.69 35.03
CA ASN A 453 -41.52 17.92 36.45
C ASN A 453 -40.00 17.87 36.75
N PRO A 454 -39.34 18.98 37.14
CA PRO A 454 -37.89 19.00 37.40
C PRO A 454 -37.43 18.16 38.60
N GLU A 455 -38.32 17.84 39.54
CA GLU A 455 -37.97 17.05 40.73
C GLU A 455 -37.72 15.57 40.41
N ASP A 456 -38.41 15.06 39.39
CA ASP A 456 -38.46 13.63 39.05
C ASP A 456 -37.43 13.21 37.97
N ILE A 457 -36.78 14.15 37.28
CA ILE A 457 -35.79 13.83 36.23
C ILE A 457 -34.52 13.21 36.79
N LEU A 458 -33.73 12.54 35.95
CA LEU A 458 -32.43 11.99 36.34
C LEU A 458 -31.44 13.08 36.77
N GLU A 459 -30.58 12.77 37.76
CA GLU A 459 -29.64 13.74 38.38
C GLU A 459 -28.73 14.45 37.36
N LYS A 460 -28.38 13.77 36.25
CA LYS A 460 -27.58 14.36 35.17
C LYS A 460 -28.24 15.58 34.51
N TYR A 461 -29.58 15.64 34.47
CA TYR A 461 -30.33 16.77 33.92
C TYR A 461 -30.71 17.80 34.98
N LYS A 462 -30.82 17.43 36.26
CA LYS A 462 -31.09 18.37 37.36
C LYS A 462 -30.08 19.51 37.44
N ARG A 463 -28.84 19.26 37.00
CA ARG A 463 -27.78 20.28 36.90
C ARG A 463 -28.15 21.45 35.97
N CYS A 464 -28.93 21.21 34.92
CA CYS A 464 -29.42 22.27 34.02
C CYS A 464 -30.41 23.21 34.72
N PHE A 465 -31.02 22.82 35.85
CA PHE A 465 -31.92 23.68 36.63
C PHE A 465 -31.22 24.39 37.80
N LYS A 466 -30.09 23.87 38.29
CA LYS A 466 -29.40 24.39 39.49
C LYS A 466 -28.59 25.68 39.25
N ASN A 467 -28.15 25.93 38.02
CA ASN A 467 -27.19 27.01 37.69
C ASN A 467 -27.76 28.12 36.79
N LEU A 468 -29.04 28.06 36.41
CA LEU A 468 -29.64 28.90 35.37
C LEU A 468 -30.90 29.59 35.91
N HIS A 469 -30.99 30.91 35.76
CA HIS A 469 -32.11 31.71 36.26
C HIS A 469 -33.32 31.70 35.31
N ASN A 470 -33.18 31.16 34.08
CA ASN A 470 -34.23 31.12 33.06
C ASN A 470 -34.56 29.68 32.59
N ARG A 471 -35.86 29.37 32.48
CA ARG A 471 -36.40 28.09 31.98
C ARG A 471 -35.98 27.81 30.52
N GLU A 472 -35.74 28.85 29.73
CA GLU A 472 -35.24 28.72 28.35
C GLU A 472 -33.80 28.18 28.29
N GLU A 473 -32.92 28.59 29.21
CA GLU A 473 -31.54 28.09 29.25
C GLU A 473 -31.52 26.60 29.63
N ALA A 474 -32.39 26.19 30.55
CA ALA A 474 -32.57 24.78 30.90
C ALA A 474 -33.08 23.95 29.71
N TYR A 475 -33.99 24.51 28.91
CA TYR A 475 -34.47 23.87 27.68
C TYR A 475 -33.31 23.57 26.72
N PHE A 476 -32.46 24.56 26.42
CA PHE A 476 -31.33 24.37 25.51
C PHE A 476 -30.32 23.38 26.09
N CYS A 477 -29.95 23.51 27.37
CA CYS A 477 -29.04 22.60 28.07
C CYS A 477 -29.48 21.13 27.97
N ILE A 478 -30.76 20.85 28.28
CA ILE A 478 -31.29 19.49 28.24
C ILE A 478 -31.37 18.98 26.79
N SER A 479 -31.81 19.81 25.85
CA SER A 479 -31.91 19.44 24.44
C SER A 479 -30.55 19.02 23.87
N GLU A 480 -29.49 19.75 24.19
CA GLU A 480 -28.14 19.48 23.74
C GLU A 480 -27.62 18.14 24.31
N ILE A 481 -27.79 17.92 25.62
CA ILE A 481 -27.37 16.68 26.28
C ILE A 481 -28.09 15.47 25.65
N ILE A 482 -29.40 15.57 25.43
CA ILE A 482 -30.18 14.46 24.86
C ILE A 482 -29.76 14.18 23.42
N ILE A 483 -29.65 15.20 22.56
CA ILE A 483 -29.24 15.02 21.16
C ILE A 483 -27.85 14.38 21.11
N ARG A 484 -26.92 14.85 21.95
CA ARG A 484 -25.58 14.27 22.03
C ARG A 484 -25.62 12.80 22.44
N GLU A 485 -26.41 12.44 23.45
CA GLU A 485 -26.58 11.04 23.86
C GLU A 485 -27.22 10.19 22.77
N LEU A 486 -28.16 10.71 21.98
CA LEU A 486 -28.77 9.98 20.86
C LEU A 486 -27.73 9.69 19.76
N ILE A 487 -26.91 10.68 19.42
CA ILE A 487 -25.83 10.53 18.42
C ILE A 487 -24.75 9.56 18.92
N ASP A 488 -24.32 9.68 20.19
CA ASP A 488 -23.30 8.82 20.79
C ASP A 488 -23.74 7.35 20.89
N ASN A 489 -25.03 7.10 21.09
CA ASN A 489 -25.60 5.74 21.13
C ASN A 489 -26.01 5.18 19.76
N GLY A 490 -25.96 6.01 18.71
CA GLY A 490 -26.27 5.62 17.33
C GLY A 490 -25.31 4.55 16.81
N PHE A 491 -25.83 3.58 16.06
CA PHE A 491 -24.99 2.52 15.51
C PHE A 491 -24.01 3.12 14.49
N VAL A 492 -22.71 2.90 14.69
CA VAL A 492 -21.57 3.37 13.87
C VAL A 492 -21.40 4.87 13.60
N LEU A 493 -22.39 5.71 13.94
CA LEU A 493 -22.49 7.10 13.48
C LEU A 493 -21.33 7.98 13.94
N LYS A 494 -20.97 7.91 15.23
CA LYS A 494 -19.82 8.60 15.82
C LYS A 494 -18.51 8.23 15.12
N TYR A 495 -18.33 6.96 14.82
CA TYR A 495 -17.11 6.44 14.19
C TYR A 495 -17.02 6.88 12.72
N LEU A 496 -18.15 6.92 12.00
CA LEU A 496 -18.22 7.43 10.63
C LEU A 496 -17.85 8.93 10.57
N ASP A 497 -18.44 9.75 11.45
CA ASP A 497 -18.14 11.19 11.51
C ASP A 497 -16.66 11.44 11.86
N LYS A 498 -16.13 10.74 12.87
CA LYS A 498 -14.69 10.79 13.23
C LYS A 498 -13.80 10.39 12.05
N PHE A 499 -14.16 9.33 11.32
CA PHE A 499 -13.39 8.86 10.17
C PHE A 499 -13.32 9.90 9.06
N LEU A 500 -14.48 10.41 8.63
CA LEU A 500 -14.56 11.39 7.54
C LEU A 500 -13.84 12.69 7.89
N LYS A 501 -14.00 13.18 9.13
CA LYS A 501 -13.28 14.36 9.62
C LYS A 501 -11.76 14.14 9.64
N LYS A 502 -11.29 12.96 10.08
CA LYS A 502 -9.86 12.61 10.05
C LYS A 502 -9.31 12.61 8.62
N VAL A 503 -10.02 12.01 7.67
CA VAL A 503 -9.61 11.99 6.25
C VAL A 503 -9.64 13.39 5.64
N TYR A 504 -10.71 14.17 5.88
CA TYR A 504 -10.84 15.52 5.37
C TYR A 504 -9.76 16.46 5.92
N TYR A 505 -9.45 16.35 7.22
CA TYR A 505 -8.38 17.11 7.86
C TYR A 505 -7.01 16.77 7.25
N LEU A 506 -6.71 15.48 7.08
CA LEU A 506 -5.47 15.03 6.43
C LEU A 506 -5.35 15.61 5.03
N LEU A 507 -6.41 15.49 4.21
CA LEU A 507 -6.42 16.10 2.88
C LEU A 507 -6.15 17.59 3.01
N SER A 508 -6.98 18.33 3.75
CA SER A 508 -6.90 19.79 3.85
C SER A 508 -5.53 20.30 4.31
N SER A 509 -4.86 19.57 5.22
CA SER A 509 -3.53 19.92 5.71
C SER A 509 -2.44 19.92 4.63
N TYR A 510 -2.64 19.21 3.52
CA TYR A 510 -1.67 19.20 2.43
C TYR A 510 -1.68 20.48 1.59
N VAL A 511 -2.80 21.22 1.53
CA VAL A 511 -2.87 22.49 0.79
C VAL A 511 -1.91 23.52 1.36
N GLU A 512 -1.65 23.47 2.67
CA GLU A 512 -0.74 24.38 3.36
C GLU A 512 0.75 24.01 3.15
N ARG A 513 1.04 22.78 2.70
CA ARG A 513 2.40 22.21 2.67
C ARG A 513 2.91 21.87 1.26
N ILE A 514 2.00 21.70 0.29
CA ILE A 514 2.29 21.11 -1.01
C ILE A 514 1.62 21.95 -2.10
N ASP A 515 2.36 22.23 -3.17
CA ASP A 515 1.84 22.94 -4.34
C ASP A 515 0.71 22.14 -5.03
N ILE A 516 -0.26 22.82 -5.64
CA ILE A 516 -1.45 22.18 -6.21
C ILE A 516 -1.10 21.20 -7.35
N GLU A 517 -0.10 21.53 -8.17
CA GLU A 517 0.38 20.65 -9.24
C GLU A 517 0.99 19.37 -8.68
N ASP A 518 1.80 19.51 -7.63
CA ASP A 518 2.42 18.41 -6.90
C ASP A 518 1.36 17.51 -6.25
N LEU A 519 0.30 18.10 -5.69
CA LEU A 519 -0.83 17.35 -5.14
C LEU A 519 -1.53 16.51 -6.20
N ASN A 520 -1.85 17.07 -7.36
CA ASN A 520 -2.51 16.31 -8.43
C ASN A 520 -1.65 15.11 -8.87
N LEU A 521 -0.34 15.32 -8.97
CA LEU A 521 0.59 14.26 -9.32
C LEU A 521 0.66 13.18 -8.21
N LEU A 522 0.74 13.58 -6.94
CA LEU A 522 0.75 12.67 -5.79
C LEU A 522 -0.53 11.85 -5.65
N MET A 523 -1.68 12.41 -6.02
CA MET A 523 -2.98 11.71 -6.00
C MET A 523 -3.04 10.59 -7.04
N SER A 524 -2.27 10.70 -8.11
CA SER A 524 -2.10 9.65 -9.12
C SER A 524 -0.97 8.67 -8.82
N TYR A 525 -0.08 9.00 -7.87
CA TYR A 525 1.06 8.17 -7.50
C TYR A 525 0.60 6.88 -6.82
N ASP A 526 1.06 5.74 -7.33
CA ASP A 526 0.82 4.43 -6.73
C ASP A 526 2.13 3.85 -6.22
N SER A 527 2.33 3.91 -4.90
CA SER A 527 3.54 3.43 -4.24
C SER A 527 3.77 1.92 -4.42
N ARG A 528 2.75 1.15 -4.83
CA ARG A 528 2.84 -0.28 -5.16
C ARG A 528 3.39 -0.53 -6.57
N ARG A 529 3.49 0.50 -7.41
CA ARG A 529 3.96 0.43 -8.79
C ARG A 529 5.40 0.90 -8.97
N THR A 530 6.14 1.15 -7.89
CA THR A 530 7.45 1.80 -7.96
C THR A 530 8.58 0.86 -8.35
N LEU A 531 8.51 -0.40 -7.93
CA LEU A 531 9.60 -1.37 -8.05
C LEU A 531 9.09 -2.75 -8.50
N SER A 532 9.95 -3.47 -9.20
CA SER A 532 9.73 -4.85 -9.63
C SER A 532 11.04 -5.63 -9.63
N LEU A 533 11.07 -6.83 -9.03
CA LEU A 533 12.23 -7.74 -9.13
C LEU A 533 12.23 -8.42 -10.50
N ILE A 534 13.41 -8.59 -11.11
CA ILE A 534 13.54 -9.25 -12.42
C ILE A 534 13.04 -10.70 -12.36
N HIS A 535 13.36 -11.43 -11.28
CA HIS A 535 13.04 -12.87 -11.16
C HIS A 535 11.69 -13.12 -10.45
N LYS A 536 11.09 -12.08 -9.87
CA LYS A 536 9.80 -12.15 -9.20
C LYS A 536 9.03 -10.85 -9.46
N PRO A 537 8.55 -10.66 -10.71
CA PRO A 537 7.98 -9.38 -11.10
C PRO A 537 6.74 -9.01 -10.30
N ASN A 538 6.61 -7.72 -10.07
CA ASN A 538 5.46 -7.14 -9.44
C ASN A 538 4.25 -7.18 -10.40
N PRO A 539 3.13 -7.83 -10.02
CA PRO A 539 1.99 -8.04 -10.91
C PRO A 539 1.28 -6.74 -11.32
N PHE A 540 1.46 -5.64 -10.58
CA PHE A 540 0.83 -4.35 -10.91
C PHE A 540 1.53 -3.59 -12.04
N VAL A 541 2.74 -4.00 -12.42
CA VAL A 541 3.63 -3.26 -13.33
C VAL A 541 4.36 -4.16 -14.33
N ASN A 542 3.90 -5.40 -14.51
CA ASN A 542 4.57 -6.37 -15.39
C ASN A 542 4.22 -6.13 -16.87
N ASP A 543 4.53 -4.94 -17.37
CA ASP A 543 4.32 -4.52 -18.75
C ASP A 543 5.45 -3.61 -19.25
N LEU A 544 5.44 -3.35 -20.55
CA LEU A 544 6.47 -2.57 -21.24
C LEU A 544 6.44 -1.07 -20.89
N LEU A 545 5.28 -0.54 -20.46
CA LEU A 545 5.14 0.86 -20.07
C LEU A 545 5.89 1.14 -18.77
N TYR A 546 5.76 0.25 -17.78
CA TYR A 546 6.39 0.43 -16.47
C TYR A 546 7.85 -0.03 -16.43
N LEU A 547 8.16 -1.18 -17.01
CA LEU A 547 9.50 -1.77 -16.91
C LEU A 547 10.46 -1.29 -18.00
N GLY A 548 9.94 -0.65 -19.04
CA GLY A 548 10.67 -0.39 -20.28
C GLY A 548 10.99 -1.67 -21.04
N ASN A 549 11.43 -1.54 -22.29
CA ASN A 549 11.68 -2.69 -23.18
C ASN A 549 12.76 -3.64 -22.61
N LYS A 550 13.90 -3.08 -22.19
CA LYS A 550 15.01 -3.86 -21.61
C LYS A 550 14.59 -4.60 -20.34
N GLY A 551 13.92 -3.91 -19.42
CA GLY A 551 13.50 -4.48 -18.14
C GLY A 551 12.43 -5.56 -18.32
N TYR A 552 11.49 -5.33 -19.23
CA TYR A 552 10.43 -6.26 -19.58
C TYR A 552 10.99 -7.57 -20.16
N ASN A 553 11.88 -7.49 -21.15
CA ASN A 553 12.47 -8.69 -21.78
C ASN A 553 13.28 -9.51 -20.77
N LEU A 554 14.08 -8.87 -19.92
CA LEU A 554 14.83 -9.57 -18.87
C LEU A 554 13.91 -10.27 -17.87
N THR A 555 12.81 -9.63 -17.51
CA THR A 555 11.81 -10.17 -16.58
C THR A 555 11.09 -11.38 -17.18
N LEU A 556 10.72 -11.29 -18.45
CA LEU A 556 10.06 -12.37 -19.17
C LEU A 556 10.97 -13.61 -19.26
N LEU A 557 12.24 -13.40 -19.58
CA LEU A 557 13.24 -14.47 -19.67
C LEU A 557 13.58 -15.07 -18.30
N ALA A 558 13.71 -14.26 -17.26
CA ALA A 558 14.07 -14.73 -15.93
C ALA A 558 12.97 -15.59 -15.26
N LYS A 559 11.70 -15.36 -15.61
CA LYS A 559 10.56 -16.15 -15.10
C LYS A 559 10.57 -17.59 -15.62
N GLU A 560 11.19 -17.82 -16.76
CA GLU A 560 11.10 -19.06 -17.51
C GLU A 560 12.35 -19.90 -17.31
N GLY A 561 12.38 -20.66 -16.20
CA GLY A 561 13.53 -21.45 -15.77
C GLY A 561 13.93 -22.63 -16.68
N ASN A 562 13.35 -22.77 -17.88
CA ASN A 562 13.53 -23.93 -18.75
C ASN A 562 14.71 -23.81 -19.73
N THR A 563 15.33 -22.65 -19.85
CA THR A 563 16.37 -22.40 -20.87
C THR A 563 17.78 -22.78 -20.44
N GLY A 564 18.01 -22.95 -19.12
CA GLY A 564 19.34 -23.18 -18.54
C GLY A 564 20.25 -21.95 -18.56
N ILE A 565 19.70 -20.76 -18.83
CA ILE A 565 20.45 -19.52 -19.02
C ILE A 565 20.17 -18.55 -17.87
N LYS A 566 21.23 -17.92 -17.37
CA LYS A 566 21.13 -17.04 -16.20
C LYS A 566 20.89 -15.60 -16.63
N ILE A 567 19.85 -15.00 -16.07
CA ILE A 567 19.72 -13.54 -16.04
C ILE A 567 20.32 -13.07 -14.71
N PRO A 568 21.21 -12.07 -14.68
CA PRO A 568 21.71 -11.58 -13.41
C PRO A 568 20.59 -10.99 -12.56
N TYR A 569 20.60 -11.27 -11.25
CA TYR A 569 19.59 -10.77 -10.32
C TYR A 569 19.59 -9.24 -10.27
N GLY A 570 18.41 -8.66 -10.08
CA GLY A 570 18.23 -7.22 -10.07
C GLY A 570 16.79 -6.81 -9.83
N PHE A 571 16.58 -5.51 -9.72
CA PHE A 571 15.26 -4.88 -9.66
C PHE A 571 15.19 -3.69 -10.61
N ILE A 572 13.97 -3.31 -10.94
CA ILE A 572 13.65 -2.24 -11.88
C ILE A 572 12.84 -1.20 -11.13
N LEU A 573 13.35 0.03 -11.09
CA LEU A 573 12.55 1.20 -10.76
C LEU A 573 11.74 1.58 -11.99
N THR A 574 10.43 1.61 -11.84
CA THR A 574 9.53 1.78 -12.99
C THR A 574 9.47 3.22 -13.47
N THR A 575 8.84 3.44 -14.63
CA THR A 575 8.51 4.78 -15.13
C THR A 575 7.59 5.57 -14.18
N GLU A 576 6.88 4.92 -13.24
CA GLU A 576 6.13 5.61 -12.18
C GLU A 576 7.05 6.38 -11.24
N VAL A 577 8.22 5.81 -10.92
CA VAL A 577 9.23 6.50 -10.10
C VAL A 577 9.77 7.70 -10.86
N PHE A 578 10.09 7.54 -12.15
CA PHE A 578 10.54 8.66 -12.99
C PHE A 578 9.53 9.80 -13.00
N ARG A 579 8.26 9.48 -13.24
CA ARG A 579 7.15 10.45 -13.29
C ARG A 579 7.00 11.25 -12.00
N CYS A 580 7.22 10.62 -10.85
CA CYS A 580 7.08 11.25 -9.53
C CYS A 580 8.42 11.61 -8.87
N TYR A 581 9.56 11.49 -9.56
CA TYR A 581 10.88 11.61 -8.94
C TYR A 581 11.13 12.99 -8.32
N LYS A 582 10.64 14.05 -8.97
CA LYS A 582 10.72 15.44 -8.45
C LYS A 582 10.02 15.57 -7.09
N LEU A 583 8.86 14.95 -6.92
CA LEU A 583 8.12 14.92 -5.65
C LEU A 583 8.86 14.12 -4.59
N ILE A 584 9.35 12.93 -4.96
CA ILE A 584 10.08 12.03 -4.06
C ILE A 584 11.29 12.76 -3.46
N LYS A 585 12.00 13.58 -4.26
CA LYS A 585 13.13 14.37 -3.78
C LYS A 585 12.72 15.59 -2.94
N LYS A 586 11.54 16.17 -3.19
CA LYS A 586 11.05 17.38 -2.53
C LYS A 586 10.50 17.11 -1.13
N TYR A 587 9.82 15.97 -0.94
CA TYR A 587 9.12 15.64 0.30
C TYR A 587 9.82 14.53 1.08
N LYS A 588 10.20 14.81 2.33
CA LYS A 588 11.00 13.93 3.18
C LYS A 588 10.39 12.55 3.35
N GLU A 589 9.09 12.48 3.57
CA GLU A 589 8.40 11.21 3.83
C GLU A 589 8.30 10.32 2.58
N LEU A 590 8.21 10.93 1.38
CA LEU A 590 8.28 10.18 0.11
C LEU A 590 9.70 9.67 -0.13
N TRP A 591 10.72 10.46 0.22
CA TRP A 591 12.11 10.03 0.18
C TRP A 591 12.36 8.83 1.11
N GLU A 592 11.83 8.87 2.34
CA GLU A 592 11.95 7.77 3.30
C GLU A 592 11.29 6.47 2.80
N ASP A 593 10.09 6.53 2.18
CA ASP A 593 9.44 5.35 1.55
C ASP A 593 10.27 4.80 0.38
N TYR A 594 10.76 5.70 -0.48
CA TYR A 594 11.60 5.35 -1.63
C TYR A 594 12.90 4.68 -1.19
N GLU A 595 13.60 5.25 -0.21
CA GLU A 595 14.83 4.73 0.37
C GLU A 595 14.61 3.36 1.01
N ALA A 596 13.57 3.23 1.84
CA ALA A 596 13.23 1.98 2.52
C ALA A 596 13.00 0.82 1.52
N LYS A 597 12.25 1.08 0.44
CA LYS A 597 11.96 0.05 -0.57
C LYS A 597 13.19 -0.37 -1.35
N ILE A 598 14.08 0.56 -1.72
CA ILE A 598 15.33 0.20 -2.40
C ILE A 598 16.22 -0.63 -1.48
N ARG A 599 16.35 -0.23 -0.20
CA ARG A 599 17.09 -0.99 0.80
C ARG A 599 16.54 -2.42 0.97
N GLU A 600 15.22 -2.56 1.01
CA GLU A 600 14.56 -3.88 1.04
C GLU A 600 14.91 -4.73 -0.18
N HIS A 601 14.85 -4.16 -1.38
CA HIS A 601 15.15 -4.90 -2.61
C HIS A 601 16.62 -5.29 -2.69
N VAL A 602 17.54 -4.41 -2.29
CA VAL A 602 18.97 -4.75 -2.19
C VAL A 602 19.17 -5.91 -1.21
N LYS A 603 18.52 -5.89 -0.04
CA LYS A 603 18.60 -6.99 0.94
C LYS A 603 18.09 -8.32 0.38
N ILE A 604 17.04 -8.30 -0.45
CA ILE A 604 16.58 -9.49 -1.16
C ILE A 604 17.68 -10.00 -2.12
N LEU A 605 18.33 -9.10 -2.86
CA LEU A 605 19.44 -9.47 -3.76
C LEU A 605 20.65 -10.01 -2.98
N GLU A 606 20.98 -9.45 -1.83
CA GLU A 606 22.06 -9.96 -0.97
C GLU A 606 21.82 -11.43 -0.59
N ASN A 607 20.58 -11.75 -0.17
CA ASN A 607 20.18 -13.12 0.16
C ASN A 607 20.22 -14.06 -1.05
N LEU A 608 19.79 -13.60 -2.23
CA LEU A 608 19.78 -14.42 -3.46
C LEU A 608 21.19 -14.69 -4.00
N THR A 609 22.12 -13.76 -3.77
CA THR A 609 23.49 -13.81 -4.32
C THR A 609 24.52 -14.33 -3.34
N ASN A 610 24.19 -14.41 -2.05
CA ASN A 610 25.13 -14.62 -0.95
C ASN A 610 26.28 -13.59 -0.95
N LYS A 611 26.04 -12.39 -1.48
CA LYS A 611 26.95 -11.24 -1.46
C LYS A 611 26.33 -10.11 -0.64
N LYS A 612 27.13 -9.15 -0.21
CA LYS A 612 26.64 -8.02 0.59
C LYS A 612 27.05 -6.68 -0.03
N PHE A 613 26.09 -5.76 -0.14
CA PHE A 613 26.31 -4.44 -0.73
C PHE A 613 27.16 -3.59 0.23
N GLY A 614 28.29 -3.08 -0.28
CA GLY A 614 29.28 -2.37 0.53
C GLY A 614 30.23 -3.25 1.37
N ASP A 615 30.21 -4.58 1.19
CA ASP A 615 31.15 -5.47 1.91
C ASP A 615 32.54 -5.50 1.26
N LYS A 616 33.59 -5.43 2.08
CA LYS A 616 34.98 -5.40 1.61
C LYS A 616 35.44 -6.72 0.97
N LYS A 617 34.97 -7.87 1.45
CA LYS A 617 35.49 -9.18 1.04
C LYS A 617 34.62 -9.84 -0.03
N ASN A 618 33.30 -9.72 0.07
CA ASN A 618 32.37 -10.32 -0.87
C ASN A 618 31.34 -9.29 -1.38
N PRO A 619 31.81 -8.25 -2.10
CA PRO A 619 30.97 -7.14 -2.51
C PRO A 619 29.91 -7.56 -3.53
N LEU A 620 28.67 -7.14 -3.28
CA LEU A 620 27.66 -7.02 -4.32
C LEU A 620 27.85 -5.67 -5.02
N LEU A 621 28.14 -5.68 -6.32
CA LEU A 621 28.25 -4.48 -7.15
C LEU A 621 27.10 -4.44 -8.16
N PHE A 622 26.64 -3.24 -8.52
CA PHE A 622 25.53 -3.06 -9.45
C PHE A 622 25.93 -2.36 -10.75
N SER A 623 25.29 -2.75 -11.84
CA SER A 623 25.09 -1.91 -13.01
C SER A 623 23.76 -1.16 -12.85
N ILE A 624 23.76 0.12 -13.20
CA ILE A 624 22.55 0.95 -13.26
C ILE A 624 22.37 1.39 -14.71
N ARG A 625 21.29 0.90 -15.33
CA ARG A 625 21.00 1.06 -16.75
C ARG A 625 19.63 1.66 -16.95
N SER A 626 19.45 2.50 -17.96
CA SER A 626 18.13 2.96 -18.36
C SER A 626 17.33 1.86 -19.08
N GLY A 627 16.02 1.96 -19.01
CA GLY A 627 15.08 1.14 -19.77
C GLY A 627 13.86 1.96 -20.18
N SER A 628 13.88 2.55 -21.37
CA SER A 628 12.71 3.21 -21.93
C SER A 628 11.78 2.19 -22.61
N ALA A 629 10.48 2.51 -22.68
CA ALA A 629 9.50 1.72 -23.43
C ALA A 629 9.91 1.59 -24.91
N LEU A 630 10.40 2.69 -25.49
CA LEU A 630 10.89 2.75 -26.87
C LEU A 630 12.42 2.74 -26.88
N SER A 631 13.02 1.87 -27.70
CA SER A 631 14.47 1.65 -27.71
C SER A 631 15.25 2.89 -28.19
N MET A 632 16.18 3.39 -27.36
CA MET A 632 17.09 4.50 -27.67
C MET A 632 18.56 4.04 -27.56
N PRO A 633 19.10 3.36 -28.59
CA PRO A 633 20.41 2.72 -28.51
C PRO A 633 21.56 3.72 -28.36
N GLY A 634 22.38 3.54 -27.32
CA GLY A 634 23.57 4.37 -27.06
C GLY A 634 23.28 5.80 -26.56
N MET A 635 22.02 6.20 -26.44
CA MET A 635 21.66 7.59 -26.09
C MET A 635 21.66 7.87 -24.60
N MET A 636 21.32 6.85 -23.81
CA MET A 636 21.18 6.96 -22.36
C MET A 636 22.48 6.57 -21.65
N SER A 637 22.71 7.13 -20.47
CA SER A 637 23.87 6.81 -19.65
C SER A 637 23.77 5.38 -19.07
N THR A 638 24.91 4.80 -18.71
CA THR A 638 25.00 3.53 -17.98
C THR A 638 26.13 3.66 -16.97
N LEU A 639 25.85 3.28 -15.73
CA LEU A 639 26.84 3.23 -14.66
C LEU A 639 27.19 1.77 -14.38
N LEU A 640 28.48 1.49 -14.28
CA LEU A 640 28.98 0.14 -14.02
C LEU A 640 29.68 0.12 -12.67
N ASN A 641 29.65 -1.04 -12.01
CA ASN A 641 30.37 -1.32 -10.77
C ASN A 641 29.97 -0.41 -9.59
N VAL A 642 28.73 0.08 -9.54
CA VAL A 642 28.22 0.91 -8.44
C VAL A 642 28.25 0.14 -7.12
N GLY A 643 28.66 0.81 -6.04
CA GLY A 643 28.89 0.23 -4.72
C GLY A 643 30.37 0.02 -4.38
N VAL A 644 31.26 0.59 -5.19
CA VAL A 644 32.71 0.37 -5.14
C VAL A 644 33.43 1.58 -4.57
N ASN A 645 34.38 1.35 -3.68
CA ASN A 645 35.33 2.36 -3.21
C ASN A 645 36.73 1.73 -3.09
N GLU A 646 37.73 2.51 -2.68
CA GLU A 646 39.11 2.02 -2.58
C GLU A 646 39.24 0.84 -1.62
N GLU A 647 38.57 0.87 -0.46
CA GLU A 647 38.61 -0.23 0.52
C GLU A 647 38.02 -1.52 -0.03
N ILE A 648 36.87 -1.44 -0.72
CA ILE A 648 36.18 -2.57 -1.33
C ILE A 648 37.01 -3.16 -2.47
N ILE A 649 37.71 -2.32 -3.25
CA ILE A 649 38.55 -2.77 -4.36
C ILE A 649 39.82 -3.44 -3.88
N GLU A 650 40.41 -2.96 -2.79
CA GLU A 650 41.53 -3.65 -2.15
C GLU A 650 41.10 -5.04 -1.66
N GLY A 651 39.95 -5.15 -1.00
CA GLY A 651 39.42 -6.45 -0.59
C GLY A 651 39.03 -7.36 -1.76
N LEU A 652 38.53 -6.80 -2.85
CA LEU A 652 38.26 -7.54 -4.09
C LEU A 652 39.57 -8.03 -4.75
N ALA A 653 40.63 -7.23 -4.72
CA ALA A 653 41.96 -7.61 -5.22
C ALA A 653 42.52 -8.81 -4.44
N GLU A 654 42.41 -8.79 -3.12
CA GLU A 654 42.84 -9.87 -2.23
C GLU A 654 42.06 -11.16 -2.48
N THR A 655 40.72 -11.08 -2.50
CA THR A 655 39.85 -12.26 -2.61
C THR A 655 39.87 -12.89 -4.00
N SER A 656 39.92 -12.09 -5.05
CA SER A 656 40.04 -12.58 -6.43
C SER A 656 41.45 -13.06 -6.79
N LYS A 657 42.46 -12.72 -5.98
CA LYS A 657 43.89 -12.87 -6.29
C LYS A 657 44.28 -12.26 -7.65
N ASN A 658 43.51 -11.25 -8.10
CA ASN A 658 43.69 -10.58 -9.37
C ASN A 658 43.61 -9.05 -9.15
N PRO A 659 44.70 -8.41 -8.70
CA PRO A 659 44.71 -6.97 -8.44
C PRO A 659 44.44 -6.16 -9.73
N TRP A 660 44.87 -6.66 -10.89
CA TRP A 660 44.58 -6.00 -12.16
C TRP A 660 43.08 -5.90 -12.43
N PHE A 661 42.33 -6.99 -12.22
CA PHE A 661 40.87 -7.03 -12.38
C PHE A 661 40.16 -6.04 -11.44
N ALA A 662 40.53 -6.06 -10.15
CA ALA A 662 39.91 -5.19 -9.15
C ALA A 662 40.14 -3.71 -9.48
N TRP A 663 41.37 -3.31 -9.80
CA TRP A 663 41.68 -1.91 -10.13
C TRP A 663 41.14 -1.47 -11.50
N ASP A 664 41.03 -2.36 -12.50
CA ASP A 664 40.32 -2.04 -13.76
C ASP A 664 38.83 -1.81 -13.51
N THR A 665 38.23 -2.58 -12.60
CA THR A 665 36.83 -2.42 -12.17
C THR A 665 36.61 -1.04 -11.54
N TYR A 666 37.52 -0.59 -10.67
CA TYR A 666 37.45 0.74 -10.06
C TYR A 666 37.62 1.88 -11.07
N ARG A 667 38.64 1.78 -11.94
CA ARG A 667 38.88 2.76 -13.01
C ARG A 667 37.64 2.93 -13.91
N ARG A 668 36.95 1.85 -14.21
CA ARG A 668 35.71 1.86 -15.02
C ARG A 668 34.54 2.51 -14.30
N PHE A 669 34.39 2.26 -13.00
CA PHE A 669 33.41 2.96 -12.20
C PHE A 669 33.62 4.47 -12.33
N ILE A 670 34.85 4.95 -12.05
CA ILE A 670 35.21 6.37 -12.14
C ILE A 670 34.91 6.93 -13.53
N GLN A 671 35.31 6.21 -14.59
CA GLN A 671 35.05 6.62 -15.97
C GLN A 671 33.55 6.74 -16.26
N SER A 672 32.75 5.71 -15.93
CA SER A 672 31.30 5.72 -16.18
C SER A 672 30.59 6.80 -15.36
N TRP A 673 31.01 6.99 -14.10
CA TRP A 673 30.53 8.03 -13.20
C TRP A 673 30.78 9.42 -13.80
N ALA A 674 32.03 9.73 -14.13
CA ALA A 674 32.41 11.00 -14.73
C ALA A 674 31.70 11.30 -16.06
N MET A 675 31.54 10.28 -16.91
CA MET A 675 30.82 10.42 -18.18
C MET A 675 29.34 10.75 -17.97
N SER A 676 28.72 10.29 -16.88
CA SER A 676 27.33 10.67 -16.56
C SER A 676 27.17 12.15 -16.18
N TYR A 677 28.25 12.80 -15.75
CA TYR A 677 28.34 14.25 -15.54
C TYR A 677 28.75 15.03 -16.80
N GLY A 678 28.88 14.35 -17.94
CA GLY A 678 29.20 14.97 -19.23
C GLY A 678 30.70 15.08 -19.54
N ILE A 679 31.58 14.47 -18.75
CA ILE A 679 33.01 14.39 -19.10
C ILE A 679 33.15 13.50 -20.35
N PRO A 680 33.75 14.00 -21.44
CA PRO A 680 33.84 13.24 -22.69
C PRO A 680 34.79 12.05 -22.54
N ARG A 681 34.51 10.97 -23.28
CA ARG A 681 35.35 9.76 -23.28
C ARG A 681 36.81 10.06 -23.65
N ASP A 682 37.05 11.02 -24.55
CA ASP A 682 38.39 11.35 -25.03
C ASP A 682 39.35 11.81 -23.93
N PHE A 683 38.81 12.39 -22.86
CA PHE A 683 39.57 12.71 -21.66
C PHE A 683 40.26 11.44 -21.09
N PHE A 684 39.50 10.36 -20.93
CA PHE A 684 40.01 9.08 -20.42
C PHE A 684 40.91 8.36 -21.42
N ASN A 685 40.61 8.45 -22.71
CA ASN A 685 41.44 7.91 -23.78
C ASN A 685 42.86 8.53 -23.75
N ASN A 686 42.96 9.84 -23.51
CA ASN A 686 44.23 10.53 -23.40
C ASN A 686 45.02 10.06 -22.17
N LEU A 687 44.40 10.00 -20.98
CA LEU A 687 45.03 9.46 -19.77
C LEU A 687 45.54 8.03 -19.98
N MET A 688 44.74 7.17 -20.60
CA MET A 688 45.13 5.78 -20.93
C MET A 688 46.33 5.74 -21.90
N ARG A 689 46.34 6.59 -22.93
CA ARG A 689 47.44 6.66 -23.91
C ARG A 689 48.75 7.12 -23.27
N GLU A 690 48.69 8.15 -22.42
CA GLU A 690 49.85 8.65 -21.69
C GLU A 690 50.39 7.59 -20.73
N HIS A 691 49.52 6.88 -20.01
CA HIS A 691 49.93 5.80 -19.12
C HIS A 691 50.57 4.63 -19.87
N LYS A 692 50.02 4.25 -21.03
CA LYS A 692 50.63 3.24 -21.92
C LYS A 692 52.02 3.68 -22.39
N ARG A 693 52.20 4.96 -22.74
CA ARG A 693 53.52 5.53 -23.13
C ARG A 693 54.51 5.50 -21.97
N LYS A 694 54.07 5.89 -20.76
CA LYS A 694 54.88 5.88 -19.53
C LYS A 694 55.46 4.49 -19.25
N TYR A 695 54.64 3.45 -19.36
CA TYR A 695 55.04 2.06 -19.10
C TYR A 695 55.48 1.26 -20.34
N LYS A 696 55.54 1.88 -21.51
CA LYS A 696 55.90 1.25 -22.80
C LYS A 696 55.09 -0.01 -23.14
N VAL A 697 53.83 -0.07 -22.68
CA VAL A 697 52.91 -1.17 -22.99
C VAL A 697 52.06 -0.84 -24.23
N LYS A 698 51.73 -1.86 -25.02
CA LYS A 698 50.92 -1.68 -26.24
C LYS A 698 49.42 -1.82 -25.96
N LYS A 699 49.02 -2.82 -25.16
CA LYS A 699 47.62 -3.12 -24.84
C LYS A 699 47.34 -2.94 -23.36
N LYS A 700 46.08 -2.62 -23.02
CA LYS A 700 45.62 -2.44 -21.62
C LYS A 700 45.87 -3.69 -20.77
N LYS A 701 45.67 -4.87 -21.35
CA LYS A 701 45.90 -6.16 -20.69
C LYS A 701 47.35 -6.43 -20.31
N ASP A 702 48.29 -5.64 -20.85
CA ASP A 702 49.73 -5.81 -20.60
C ASP A 702 50.19 -5.02 -19.35
N PHE A 703 49.30 -4.24 -18.71
CA PHE A 703 49.61 -3.58 -17.44
C PHE A 703 49.72 -4.58 -16.28
N ALA A 704 50.65 -4.35 -15.36
CA ALA A 704 50.67 -5.02 -14.05
C ALA A 704 49.55 -4.48 -13.13
N GLY A 705 49.23 -5.22 -12.06
CA GLY A 705 48.20 -4.83 -11.08
C GLY A 705 48.44 -3.44 -10.47
N GLU A 706 49.67 -3.16 -10.01
CA GLU A 706 50.04 -1.84 -9.47
C GLU A 706 49.98 -0.71 -10.50
N GLN A 707 50.30 -1.01 -11.77
CA GLN A 707 50.19 -0.02 -12.85
C GLN A 707 48.72 0.32 -13.13
N MET A 708 47.80 -0.65 -13.00
CA MET A 708 46.37 -0.42 -13.12
C MET A 708 45.82 0.37 -11.92
N ARG A 709 46.31 0.09 -10.71
CA ARG A 709 46.00 0.87 -9.50
C ARG A 709 46.36 2.34 -9.67
N GLU A 710 47.59 2.62 -10.11
CA GLU A 710 48.03 3.98 -10.37
C GLU A 710 47.13 4.70 -11.39
N LEU A 711 46.73 4.00 -12.46
CA LEU A 711 45.84 4.57 -13.47
C LEU A 711 44.44 4.89 -12.91
N ALA A 712 43.90 4.01 -12.06
CA ALA A 712 42.60 4.23 -11.43
C ALA A 712 42.62 5.45 -10.51
N LEU A 713 43.67 5.60 -9.70
CA LEU A 713 43.86 6.78 -8.84
C LEU A 713 44.09 8.05 -9.66
N LEU A 714 44.85 7.96 -10.76
CA LEU A 714 45.01 9.08 -11.70
C LEU A 714 43.66 9.51 -12.29
N TYR A 715 42.78 8.56 -12.64
CA TYR A 715 41.43 8.87 -13.10
C TYR A 715 40.64 9.62 -12.04
N LYS A 716 40.62 9.12 -10.79
CA LYS A 716 39.93 9.77 -9.66
C LYS A 716 40.40 11.21 -9.48
N THR A 717 41.70 11.41 -9.28
CA THR A 717 42.26 12.75 -9.06
C THR A 717 42.06 13.69 -10.25
N SER A 718 42.11 13.18 -11.49
CA SER A 718 41.91 14.01 -12.69
C SER A 718 40.45 14.43 -12.85
N VAL A 719 39.50 13.56 -12.50
CA VAL A 719 38.05 13.85 -12.53
C VAL A 719 37.64 14.81 -11.42
N GLU A 720 38.19 14.65 -10.21
CA GLU A 720 37.95 15.56 -9.08
C GLU A 720 38.43 16.98 -9.36
N LYS A 721 39.57 17.13 -10.06
CA LYS A 721 40.05 18.44 -10.54
C LYS A 721 39.11 19.13 -11.52
N LEU A 722 38.25 18.37 -12.20
CA LEU A 722 37.20 18.91 -13.08
C LEU A 722 35.89 19.20 -12.33
N GLY A 723 35.87 19.06 -11.00
CA GLY A 723 34.71 19.35 -10.16
C GLY A 723 33.73 18.19 -10.02
N VAL A 724 34.08 16.99 -10.48
CA VAL A 724 33.24 15.79 -10.31
C VAL A 724 33.79 14.94 -9.17
N TYR A 725 33.08 14.93 -8.04
CA TYR A 725 33.46 14.16 -6.87
C TYR A 725 33.05 12.68 -7.01
N ILE A 726 33.95 11.79 -6.60
CA ILE A 726 33.67 10.35 -6.48
C ILE A 726 33.16 10.09 -5.06
N ILE A 727 31.91 9.67 -4.95
CA ILE A 727 31.28 9.35 -3.66
C ILE A 727 31.87 8.03 -3.15
N ASP A 728 32.28 7.95 -1.88
CA ASP A 728 32.83 6.72 -1.29
C ASP A 728 31.78 5.82 -0.62
N ASP A 729 30.66 6.38 -0.13
CA ASP A 729 29.57 5.60 0.46
C ASP A 729 28.75 4.84 -0.61
N PRO A 730 28.66 3.49 -0.55
CA PRO A 730 27.94 2.70 -1.53
C PRO A 730 26.45 3.05 -1.68
N TRP A 731 25.77 3.45 -0.61
CA TRP A 731 24.34 3.79 -0.66
C TRP A 731 24.12 5.13 -1.35
N GLU A 732 24.90 6.14 -1.00
CA GLU A 732 24.88 7.43 -1.69
C GLU A 732 25.23 7.26 -3.18
N GLN A 733 26.20 6.40 -3.52
CA GLN A 733 26.50 6.06 -4.92
C GLN A 733 25.29 5.47 -5.65
N LEU A 734 24.55 4.55 -5.01
CA LEU A 734 23.37 3.91 -5.61
C LEU A 734 22.26 4.93 -5.86
N PHE A 735 21.89 5.72 -4.85
CA PHE A 735 20.83 6.73 -5.01
C PHE A 735 21.21 7.80 -6.02
N LYS A 736 22.44 8.29 -5.95
CA LYS A 736 22.94 9.28 -6.91
C LYS A 736 23.07 8.68 -8.31
N GLY A 737 23.46 7.42 -8.42
CA GLY A 737 23.52 6.70 -9.69
C GLY A 737 22.15 6.55 -10.35
N ILE A 738 21.10 6.25 -9.58
CA ILE A 738 19.71 6.23 -10.07
C ILE A 738 19.30 7.63 -10.56
N GLU A 739 19.61 8.68 -9.79
CA GLU A 739 19.35 10.07 -10.18
C GLU A 739 20.03 10.43 -11.51
N LEU A 740 21.30 10.07 -11.69
CA LEU A 740 22.06 10.35 -12.91
C LEU A 740 21.45 9.65 -14.13
N ILE A 741 20.94 8.43 -13.96
CA ILE A 741 20.29 7.70 -15.06
C ILE A 741 18.93 8.31 -15.40
N PHE A 742 18.12 8.72 -14.42
CA PHE A 742 16.89 9.47 -14.69
C PHE A 742 17.18 10.79 -15.42
N ASN A 743 18.16 11.57 -14.93
CA ASN A 743 18.55 12.83 -15.57
C ASN A 743 19.10 12.62 -16.99
N SER A 744 19.69 11.45 -17.28
CA SER A 744 20.18 11.15 -18.63
C SER A 744 19.10 11.12 -19.70
N TRP A 745 17.82 10.99 -19.31
CA TRP A 745 16.67 11.17 -20.22
C TRP A 745 16.64 12.56 -20.84
N HIS A 746 17.07 13.58 -20.10
CA HIS A 746 17.06 14.98 -20.54
C HIS A 746 18.42 15.45 -21.07
N ASN A 747 19.40 14.55 -21.23
CA ASN A 747 20.69 14.90 -21.82
C ASN A 747 20.54 15.31 -23.29
N TYR A 748 21.43 16.20 -23.75
CA TYR A 748 21.40 16.75 -25.11
C TYR A 748 21.21 15.69 -26.20
N LYS A 749 22.03 14.62 -26.19
CA LYS A 749 21.93 13.54 -27.19
C LYS A 749 20.61 12.76 -27.15
N ALA A 750 20.01 12.58 -25.97
CA ALA A 750 18.74 11.90 -25.81
C ALA A 750 17.58 12.76 -26.33
N ASN A 751 17.60 14.06 -26.03
CA ASN A 751 16.62 15.02 -26.55
C ASN A 751 16.68 15.08 -28.08
N VAL A 752 17.88 15.27 -28.64
CA VAL A 752 18.09 15.30 -30.11
C VAL A 752 17.63 14.00 -30.77
N TYR A 753 17.92 12.82 -30.17
CA TYR A 753 17.41 11.55 -30.68
C TYR A 753 15.88 11.52 -30.72
N ARG A 754 15.22 11.96 -29.64
CA ARG A 754 13.76 11.98 -29.56
C ARG A 754 13.14 12.95 -30.56
N GLU A 755 13.74 14.12 -30.78
CA GLU A 755 13.31 15.07 -31.81
C GLU A 755 13.40 14.46 -33.22
N ILE A 756 14.54 13.84 -33.56
CA ILE A 756 14.75 13.18 -34.87
C ILE A 756 13.75 12.06 -35.09
N MET A 757 13.48 11.27 -34.04
CA MET A 757 12.59 10.10 -34.10
C MET A 757 11.13 10.42 -33.77
N GLN A 758 10.80 11.69 -33.50
CA GLN A 758 9.46 12.15 -33.10
C GLN A 758 8.88 11.40 -31.88
N LEU A 759 9.72 11.16 -30.86
CA LEU A 759 9.33 10.50 -29.62
C LEU A 759 8.92 11.53 -28.56
N SER A 760 7.80 11.27 -27.88
CA SER A 760 7.31 12.10 -26.77
C SER A 760 8.24 12.03 -25.55
N GLU A 761 8.35 13.14 -24.82
CA GLU A 761 9.18 13.23 -23.61
C GLU A 761 8.53 12.53 -22.41
N GLU A 762 7.20 12.47 -22.40
CA GLU A 762 6.34 11.96 -21.32
C GLU A 762 6.46 10.45 -21.09
N TRP A 763 7.02 9.70 -22.05
CA TRP A 763 7.31 8.26 -21.88
C TRP A 763 8.23 7.98 -20.69
N GLY A 764 9.21 8.87 -20.45
CA GLY A 764 10.21 8.69 -19.42
C GLY A 764 11.08 7.43 -19.56
N THR A 765 11.76 7.07 -18.48
CA THR A 765 12.62 5.89 -18.44
C THR A 765 12.47 5.12 -17.13
N ALA A 766 12.47 3.80 -17.20
CA ALA A 766 12.74 2.94 -16.05
C ALA A 766 14.25 2.90 -15.77
N VAL A 767 14.63 2.44 -14.58
CA VAL A 767 16.02 2.23 -14.16
C VAL A 767 16.19 0.80 -13.71
N ILE A 768 17.10 0.08 -14.34
CA ILE A 768 17.43 -1.31 -14.07
C ILE A 768 18.68 -1.33 -13.20
N VAL A 769 18.53 -1.75 -11.94
CA VAL A 769 19.64 -2.01 -11.01
C VAL A 769 19.88 -3.52 -11.03
N GLN A 770 20.98 -3.94 -11.66
CA GLN A 770 21.29 -5.35 -11.87
C GLN A 770 22.68 -5.69 -11.35
N GLN A 771 22.85 -6.85 -10.72
CA GLN A 771 24.15 -7.31 -10.24
C GLN A 771 25.19 -7.30 -11.36
N MET A 772 26.43 -6.93 -11.03
CA MET A 772 27.55 -7.02 -11.95
C MET A 772 27.93 -8.48 -12.19
N VAL A 773 28.26 -8.76 -13.46
CA VAL A 773 28.90 -9.98 -13.94
C VAL A 773 30.13 -9.56 -14.73
N PHE A 774 31.26 -10.23 -14.53
CA PHE A 774 32.57 -9.75 -14.96
C PHE A 774 33.18 -10.57 -16.09
N GLY A 775 33.17 -10.03 -17.31
CA GLY A 775 33.88 -10.61 -18.46
C GLY A 775 35.41 -10.42 -18.43
N ASN A 776 35.92 -9.66 -17.45
CA ASN A 776 37.34 -9.36 -17.22
C ASN A 776 37.91 -10.02 -15.95
N LYS A 777 37.22 -11.00 -15.37
CA LYS A 777 37.57 -11.64 -14.10
C LYS A 777 38.79 -12.56 -14.22
N MET A 778 38.80 -13.43 -15.22
CA MET A 778 39.89 -14.36 -15.54
C MET A 778 40.05 -14.51 -17.05
N LEU A 779 41.15 -15.13 -17.51
CA LEU A 779 41.46 -15.27 -18.93
C LEU A 779 40.39 -16.05 -19.72
N SER A 780 39.67 -16.96 -19.05
CA SER A 780 38.54 -17.71 -19.60
C SER A 780 37.19 -17.00 -19.44
N SER A 781 37.17 -15.74 -18.98
CA SER A 781 35.99 -14.89 -18.98
C SER A 781 35.91 -14.08 -20.27
N GLY A 782 34.72 -13.59 -20.61
CA GLY A 782 34.53 -12.72 -21.75
C GLY A 782 33.14 -12.13 -21.84
N THR A 783 32.92 -11.35 -22.86
CA THR A 783 31.65 -10.67 -23.14
C THR A 783 31.47 -10.54 -24.65
N GLY A 784 30.23 -10.39 -25.08
CA GLY A 784 29.90 -10.33 -26.50
C GLY A 784 28.53 -9.76 -26.78
N VAL A 785 28.34 -9.40 -28.04
CA VAL A 785 27.05 -9.05 -28.64
C VAL A 785 26.87 -9.94 -29.85
N THR A 786 25.78 -10.71 -29.87
CA THR A 786 25.47 -11.63 -30.98
C THR A 786 24.07 -11.42 -31.52
N LEU A 787 23.95 -11.48 -32.83
CA LEU A 787 22.72 -11.55 -33.60
C LEU A 787 22.37 -13.02 -33.83
N THR A 788 21.10 -13.35 -33.69
CA THR A 788 20.58 -14.72 -33.92
C THR A 788 20.47 -15.10 -35.40
N THR A 789 20.75 -14.16 -36.32
CA THR A 789 20.84 -14.42 -37.76
C THR A 789 21.98 -13.59 -38.37
N SER A 790 22.46 -14.01 -39.53
CA SER A 790 23.44 -13.24 -40.27
C SER A 790 22.80 -11.98 -40.86
N PRO A 791 23.46 -10.81 -40.75
CA PRO A 791 23.06 -9.61 -41.50
C PRO A 791 23.40 -9.71 -42.99
N VAL A 792 24.07 -10.78 -43.44
CA VAL A 792 24.54 -11.01 -44.81
C VAL A 792 23.87 -12.27 -45.37
N GLY A 793 23.06 -12.15 -46.42
CA GLY A 793 22.43 -13.28 -47.12
C GLY A 793 20.96 -13.06 -47.48
N LYS A 794 20.42 -13.90 -48.38
CA LYS A 794 19.05 -13.78 -48.91
C LYS A 794 17.96 -14.42 -48.05
N PHE A 795 18.31 -15.33 -47.14
CA PHE A 795 17.36 -16.05 -46.30
C PHE A 795 17.80 -15.99 -44.83
N PRO A 796 16.93 -15.53 -43.91
CA PRO A 796 17.22 -15.53 -42.50
C PRO A 796 17.22 -16.98 -41.97
N ARG A 797 18.32 -17.39 -41.34
CA ARG A 797 18.48 -18.68 -40.64
C ARG A 797 19.13 -18.45 -39.30
N ILE A 798 18.90 -19.35 -38.33
CA ILE A 798 19.59 -19.25 -37.04
C ILE A 798 21.07 -19.53 -37.22
N ILE A 799 21.87 -18.47 -37.11
CA ILE A 799 23.32 -18.50 -37.05
C ILE A 799 23.79 -17.33 -36.20
N LEU A 800 24.67 -17.61 -35.25
CA LEU A 800 25.20 -16.57 -34.39
C LEU A 800 26.24 -15.74 -35.13
N TRP A 801 25.98 -14.44 -35.22
CA TRP A 801 26.85 -13.46 -35.87
C TRP A 801 27.14 -12.30 -34.92
N GLY A 802 28.34 -11.72 -34.91
CA GLY A 802 28.61 -10.54 -34.08
C GLY A 802 30.04 -10.45 -33.59
N ASP A 803 30.21 -9.89 -32.39
CA ASP A 803 31.50 -9.54 -31.82
C ASP A 803 31.62 -10.07 -30.38
N TYR A 804 32.74 -10.71 -30.04
CA TYR A 804 33.09 -11.01 -28.65
C TYR A 804 34.54 -10.61 -28.35
N THR A 805 34.85 -10.47 -27.06
CA THR A 805 36.21 -10.23 -26.59
C THR A 805 36.49 -10.97 -25.28
N PRO A 806 37.59 -11.74 -25.18
CA PRO A 806 37.99 -12.37 -23.93
C PRO A 806 38.64 -11.35 -22.98
N TYR A 807 38.49 -11.58 -21.68
CA TYR A 807 39.13 -10.81 -20.59
C TYR A 807 38.87 -9.30 -20.64
N ASN A 808 37.64 -8.90 -20.97
CA ASN A 808 37.21 -7.51 -21.14
C ASN A 808 35.72 -7.34 -20.75
N GLN A 809 35.25 -6.10 -20.63
CA GLN A 809 33.84 -5.79 -20.34
C GLN A 809 33.12 -5.28 -21.59
N GLY A 810 31.79 -5.38 -21.63
CA GLY A 810 31.00 -5.10 -22.84
C GLY A 810 31.24 -3.71 -23.44
N GLU A 811 31.53 -2.71 -22.61
CA GLU A 811 31.91 -1.36 -23.06
C GLU A 811 33.11 -1.35 -24.02
N ASP A 812 34.06 -2.28 -23.84
CA ASP A 812 35.24 -2.39 -24.69
C ASP A 812 34.88 -2.79 -26.13
N ILE A 813 33.82 -3.58 -26.33
CA ILE A 813 33.31 -3.98 -27.66
C ILE A 813 32.66 -2.78 -28.35
N VAL A 814 31.69 -2.16 -27.67
CA VAL A 814 30.88 -1.09 -28.25
C VAL A 814 31.74 0.14 -28.57
N SER A 815 32.80 0.36 -27.80
CA SER A 815 33.78 1.44 -28.00
C SER A 815 34.78 1.21 -29.13
N GLY A 816 34.98 -0.04 -29.59
CA GLY A 816 36.00 -0.35 -30.59
C GLY A 816 37.45 -0.14 -30.12
N LEU A 817 37.69 -0.09 -28.80
CA LEU A 817 39.02 0.14 -28.22
C LEU A 817 39.86 -1.13 -28.06
N VAL A 818 39.24 -2.30 -28.20
CA VAL A 818 39.88 -3.62 -28.20
C VAL A 818 39.60 -4.34 -29.51
N ASN A 819 40.47 -5.30 -29.84
CA ASN A 819 40.21 -6.21 -30.96
C ASN A 819 39.00 -7.07 -30.59
N ALA A 820 37.92 -6.94 -31.36
CA ALA A 820 36.77 -7.81 -31.28
C ALA A 820 36.96 -9.00 -32.24
N TYR A 821 36.57 -10.19 -31.80
CA TYR A 821 36.66 -11.43 -32.55
C TYR A 821 35.26 -11.90 -33.00
N PRO A 822 35.16 -12.66 -34.10
CA PRO A 822 33.88 -13.12 -34.64
C PRO A 822 33.20 -14.15 -33.74
N ILE A 823 31.87 -14.25 -33.77
CA ILE A 823 31.14 -15.23 -32.95
C ILE A 823 31.23 -16.64 -33.55
N SER A 824 31.01 -16.79 -34.86
CA SER A 824 31.01 -18.09 -35.55
C SER A 824 32.17 -18.27 -36.52
N LEU A 825 32.50 -19.53 -36.82
CA LEU A 825 33.48 -19.93 -37.83
C LEU A 825 33.09 -19.45 -39.23
N GLU A 826 31.79 -19.49 -39.55
CA GLU A 826 31.26 -19.03 -40.83
C GLU A 826 31.45 -17.53 -41.01
N GLN A 827 31.11 -16.73 -39.98
CA GLN A 827 31.35 -15.30 -39.97
C GLN A 827 32.83 -14.98 -40.22
N ARG A 828 33.73 -15.68 -39.50
CA ARG A 828 35.17 -15.47 -39.63
C ARG A 828 35.67 -15.66 -41.06
N LYS A 829 35.20 -16.72 -41.76
CA LYS A 829 35.58 -17.02 -43.15
C LYS A 829 35.04 -15.99 -44.13
N ILE A 830 33.80 -15.54 -43.96
CA ILE A 830 33.15 -14.57 -44.85
C ILE A 830 33.77 -13.18 -44.69
N GLU A 831 33.99 -12.72 -43.46
CA GLU A 831 34.53 -11.40 -43.16
C GLU A 831 36.08 -11.34 -43.25
N ASN A 832 36.74 -12.49 -43.41
CA ASN A 832 38.21 -12.65 -43.37
C ASN A 832 38.84 -12.03 -42.12
N ARG A 833 38.25 -12.28 -40.95
CA ARG A 833 38.69 -11.71 -39.66
C ARG A 833 39.82 -12.50 -39.01
N GLU A 834 40.75 -11.78 -38.40
CA GLU A 834 41.85 -12.35 -37.60
C GLU A 834 41.39 -12.79 -36.20
N GLY A 835 42.06 -13.80 -35.63
CA GLY A 835 41.79 -14.35 -34.30
C GLY A 835 40.74 -15.48 -34.25
N PRO A 836 40.63 -16.22 -33.13
CA PRO A 836 39.71 -17.36 -33.00
C PRO A 836 38.26 -16.88 -32.83
N SER A 837 37.29 -17.59 -33.42
CA SER A 837 35.88 -17.31 -33.16
C SER A 837 35.44 -17.78 -31.76
N LEU A 838 34.30 -17.30 -31.26
CA LEU A 838 33.75 -17.78 -29.97
C LEU A 838 33.50 -19.29 -30.03
N GLU A 839 33.01 -19.77 -31.18
CA GLU A 839 32.81 -21.19 -31.48
C GLU A 839 34.09 -22.03 -31.32
N GLU A 840 35.26 -21.48 -31.66
CA GLU A 840 36.55 -22.17 -31.50
C GLU A 840 37.11 -22.03 -30.08
N ALA A 841 37.07 -20.82 -29.51
CA ALA A 841 37.73 -20.50 -28.25
C ALA A 841 36.93 -20.96 -27.02
N PHE A 842 35.60 -20.89 -27.09
CA PHE A 842 34.67 -21.20 -26.00
C PHE A 842 33.46 -21.99 -26.53
N PRO A 843 33.66 -23.23 -27.01
CA PRO A 843 32.64 -24.00 -27.74
C PRO A 843 31.38 -24.24 -26.92
N GLU A 844 31.50 -24.48 -25.61
CA GLU A 844 30.35 -24.74 -24.73
C GLU A 844 29.51 -23.47 -24.49
N ILE A 845 30.16 -22.30 -24.38
CA ILE A 845 29.47 -21.01 -24.31
C ILE A 845 28.73 -20.74 -25.63
N TYR A 846 29.38 -20.97 -26.78
CA TYR A 846 28.77 -20.83 -28.09
C TYR A 846 27.53 -21.74 -28.25
N LYS A 847 27.64 -23.02 -27.87
CA LYS A 847 26.51 -23.97 -27.91
C LYS A 847 25.34 -23.52 -27.04
N ALA A 848 25.62 -23.01 -25.84
CA ALA A 848 24.59 -22.48 -24.95
C ALA A 848 23.87 -21.27 -25.55
N LEU A 849 24.61 -20.32 -26.15
CA LEU A 849 24.03 -19.18 -26.87
C LEU A 849 23.23 -19.63 -28.10
N LEU A 850 23.71 -20.63 -28.83
CA LEU A 850 23.01 -21.13 -30.02
C LEU A 850 21.69 -21.75 -29.61
N LYS A 851 21.69 -22.62 -28.59
CA LYS A 851 20.46 -23.18 -28.00
C LYS A 851 19.50 -22.08 -27.56
N PHE A 852 20.00 -20.99 -26.98
CA PHE A 852 19.18 -19.85 -26.62
C PHE A 852 18.54 -19.17 -27.82
N ALA A 853 19.30 -18.98 -28.91
CA ALA A 853 18.78 -18.38 -30.14
C ALA A 853 17.65 -19.24 -30.74
N TYR A 854 17.80 -20.57 -30.73
CA TYR A 854 16.73 -21.51 -31.11
C TYR A 854 15.48 -21.35 -30.24
N TYR A 855 15.66 -21.27 -28.91
CA TYR A 855 14.57 -21.03 -27.98
C TYR A 855 13.83 -19.71 -28.28
N LEU A 856 14.56 -18.60 -28.43
CA LEU A 856 13.98 -17.28 -28.68
C LEU A 856 13.23 -17.19 -30.01
N VAL A 857 13.77 -17.75 -31.09
CA VAL A 857 13.20 -17.57 -32.42
C VAL A 857 12.13 -18.62 -32.73
N TYR A 858 12.37 -19.89 -32.43
CA TYR A 858 11.46 -20.96 -32.83
C TYR A 858 10.51 -21.44 -31.74
N GLU A 859 10.94 -21.49 -30.47
CA GLU A 859 10.03 -21.89 -29.39
C GLU A 859 9.18 -20.71 -28.87
N LYS A 860 9.77 -19.52 -28.85
CA LYS A 860 9.11 -18.28 -28.42
C LYS A 860 8.45 -17.49 -29.54
N GLU A 861 8.71 -17.88 -30.79
CA GLU A 861 8.20 -17.19 -31.98
C GLU A 861 8.56 -15.69 -32.00
N TRP A 862 9.66 -15.30 -31.35
CA TRP A 862 10.15 -13.93 -31.47
C TRP A 862 10.80 -13.74 -32.84
N GLY A 863 10.86 -12.49 -33.30
CA GLY A 863 11.73 -12.14 -34.42
C GLY A 863 13.19 -12.46 -34.10
N HIS A 864 14.08 -12.35 -35.09
CA HIS A 864 15.50 -12.48 -34.81
C HIS A 864 15.96 -11.41 -33.81
N GLN A 865 16.72 -11.85 -32.81
CA GLN A 865 17.18 -11.06 -31.67
C GLN A 865 18.67 -10.71 -31.75
N GLU A 866 19.02 -9.58 -31.16
CA GLU A 866 20.36 -9.21 -30.69
C GLU A 866 20.46 -9.49 -29.19
N ILE A 867 21.53 -10.16 -28.79
CA ILE A 867 21.77 -10.68 -27.46
C ILE A 867 23.09 -10.11 -26.93
N GLU A 868 23.04 -9.38 -25.83
CA GLU A 868 24.23 -8.99 -25.06
C GLU A 868 24.48 -10.02 -23.97
N PHE A 869 25.69 -10.56 -23.91
CA PHE A 869 26.05 -11.63 -22.98
C PHE A 869 27.44 -11.43 -22.35
N THR A 870 27.61 -12.02 -21.18
CA THR A 870 28.88 -12.08 -20.46
C THR A 870 29.03 -13.45 -19.82
N PHE A 871 30.24 -14.01 -19.86
CA PHE A 871 30.58 -15.26 -19.20
C PHE A 871 31.76 -15.06 -18.26
N GLU A 872 31.66 -15.56 -17.02
CA GLU A 872 32.75 -15.45 -16.04
C GLU A 872 33.76 -16.59 -16.13
N SER A 873 33.41 -17.68 -16.79
CA SER A 873 34.29 -18.83 -17.07
C SER A 873 33.88 -19.52 -18.38
N GLU A 874 34.63 -20.54 -18.78
CA GLU A 874 34.32 -21.39 -19.94
C GLU A 874 33.10 -22.30 -19.73
N ASN A 875 32.57 -22.39 -18.50
CA ASN A 875 31.40 -23.21 -18.19
C ASN A 875 30.09 -22.51 -18.62
N PRO A 876 29.17 -23.22 -19.30
CA PRO A 876 27.86 -22.69 -19.68
C PRO A 876 27.03 -22.14 -18.52
N GLU A 877 27.19 -22.68 -17.32
CA GLU A 877 26.48 -22.19 -16.14
C GLU A 877 26.92 -20.79 -15.71
N ASP A 878 28.09 -20.34 -16.15
CA ASP A 878 28.60 -18.98 -15.88
C ASP A 878 28.31 -18.03 -17.04
N LEU A 879 27.45 -18.42 -18.00
CA LEU A 879 26.93 -17.55 -19.05
C LEU A 879 25.71 -16.77 -18.55
N TYR A 880 25.78 -15.46 -18.69
CA TYR A 880 24.74 -14.52 -18.31
C TYR A 880 24.26 -13.71 -19.51
N ILE A 881 22.94 -13.59 -19.65
CA ILE A 881 22.33 -12.70 -20.64
C ILE A 881 21.98 -11.38 -19.97
N LEU A 882 22.51 -10.30 -20.53
CA LEU A 882 22.40 -8.96 -19.99
C LEU A 882 21.28 -8.15 -20.66
N GLN A 883 20.98 -8.47 -21.92
CA GLN A 883 19.94 -7.81 -22.71
C GLN A 883 19.55 -8.66 -23.92
N VAL A 884 18.28 -8.59 -24.31
CA VAL A 884 17.76 -9.13 -25.57
C VAL A 884 16.85 -8.08 -26.21
N ARG A 885 16.95 -7.90 -27.53
CA ARG A 885 16.11 -6.99 -28.31
C ARG A 885 15.98 -7.43 -29.76
N ASP A 886 14.92 -7.00 -30.43
CA ASP A 886 14.75 -7.26 -31.87
C ASP A 886 15.89 -6.66 -32.70
N ILE A 887 16.34 -7.43 -33.69
CA ILE A 887 17.27 -6.93 -34.71
C ILE A 887 16.54 -5.95 -35.62
N ILE A 888 17.20 -4.84 -35.92
CA ILE A 888 16.79 -3.98 -37.03
C ILE A 888 17.35 -4.60 -38.31
N LEU A 889 16.51 -5.33 -39.04
CA LEU A 889 16.92 -5.92 -40.31
C LEU A 889 17.19 -4.82 -41.35
N ARG A 890 18.21 -5.05 -42.20
CA ARG A 890 18.58 -4.13 -43.27
C ARG A 890 17.40 -3.98 -44.24
N GLU A 891 16.92 -2.76 -44.46
CA GLU A 891 16.13 -2.46 -45.66
C GLU A 891 17.10 -2.48 -46.85
N GLU A 892 17.06 -3.55 -47.65
CA GLU A 892 17.61 -3.51 -49.00
C GLU A 892 16.72 -2.58 -49.83
N LYS A 893 17.02 -1.28 -49.84
CA LYS A 893 16.51 -0.41 -50.91
C LYS A 893 17.05 -0.98 -52.21
N ASP A 894 16.17 -1.28 -53.16
CA ASP A 894 16.53 -1.72 -54.51
C ASP A 894 17.71 -0.90 -55.02
N ILE A 895 18.87 -1.54 -55.08
CA ILE A 895 20.08 -0.90 -55.57
C ILE A 895 19.87 -0.79 -57.09
N PRO A 896 19.93 0.42 -57.69
CA PRO A 896 19.93 0.53 -59.14
C PRO A 896 21.09 -0.33 -59.65
N PHE A 897 20.78 -1.22 -60.59
CA PHE A 897 21.68 -2.25 -61.11
C PHE A 897 22.98 -1.58 -61.60
N PHE A 898 24.02 -1.52 -60.77
CA PHE A 898 25.31 -0.99 -61.17
C PHE A 898 25.90 -1.95 -62.20
N ASP A 899 26.21 -1.44 -63.39
CA ASP A 899 26.91 -2.22 -64.39
C ASP A 899 28.30 -2.60 -63.82
N LYS A 900 28.62 -3.89 -63.80
CA LYS A 900 29.85 -4.44 -63.18
C LYS A 900 31.11 -3.76 -63.73
N LYS A 901 31.03 -3.21 -64.95
CA LYS A 901 32.05 -2.42 -65.64
C LYS A 901 32.37 -1.06 -64.99
N LEU A 902 31.42 -0.41 -64.31
CA LEU A 902 31.65 0.88 -63.62
C LEU A 902 32.49 0.71 -62.35
N LEU A 903 32.41 -0.47 -61.71
CA LEU A 903 33.22 -0.80 -60.55
C LEU A 903 34.66 -1.18 -60.91
N GLU A 904 34.93 -1.62 -62.15
CA GLU A 904 36.27 -1.96 -62.63
C GLU A 904 37.19 -0.74 -62.78
N ASN A 905 36.62 0.45 -62.99
CA ASN A 905 37.38 1.71 -63.13
C ASN A 905 37.72 2.41 -61.81
N LEU A 906 37.20 1.92 -60.68
CA LEU A 906 37.40 2.53 -59.37
C LEU A 906 38.45 1.78 -58.57
N GLU A 907 39.47 2.51 -58.16
CA GLU A 907 40.57 1.99 -57.35
C GLU A 907 40.09 1.74 -55.90
N VAL A 908 40.16 0.49 -55.44
CA VAL A 908 39.91 0.12 -54.05
C VAL A 908 41.07 0.61 -53.20
N ILE A 909 40.85 1.66 -52.42
CA ILE A 909 41.87 2.26 -51.55
C ILE A 909 41.86 1.69 -50.13
N GLY A 910 40.81 0.95 -49.75
CA GLY A 910 40.73 0.31 -48.44
C GLY A 910 39.54 -0.62 -48.30
N LYS A 911 39.53 -1.38 -47.19
CA LYS A 911 38.43 -2.26 -46.82
C LYS A 911 38.25 -2.25 -45.30
N GLY A 912 37.02 -2.12 -44.85
CA GLY A 912 36.58 -2.31 -43.46
C GLY A 912 35.45 -3.32 -43.38
N ILE A 913 34.63 -3.21 -42.33
CA ILE A 913 33.45 -4.02 -42.07
C ILE A 913 32.22 -3.25 -42.59
N GLY A 914 31.46 -3.86 -43.51
CA GLY A 914 30.23 -3.29 -44.06
C GLY A 914 29.05 -3.46 -43.11
N VAL A 915 28.53 -2.35 -42.59
CA VAL A 915 27.45 -2.38 -41.59
C VAL A 915 26.07 -2.23 -42.23
N SER A 916 25.86 -1.16 -42.99
CA SER A 916 24.53 -0.77 -43.48
C SER A 916 24.63 -0.03 -44.81
N GLY A 917 23.61 -0.22 -45.65
CA GLY A 917 23.44 0.49 -46.93
C GLY A 917 24.30 -0.01 -48.09
N GLY A 918 23.90 0.34 -49.31
CA GLY A 918 24.58 -0.03 -50.56
C GLY A 918 25.79 0.86 -50.88
N PHE A 919 25.89 1.30 -52.13
CA PHE A 919 26.92 2.26 -52.55
C PHE A 919 26.50 3.70 -52.26
N ILE A 920 27.41 4.52 -51.73
CA ILE A 920 27.26 5.98 -51.68
C ILE A 920 28.55 6.66 -52.12
N SER A 921 28.44 7.61 -53.05
CA SER A 921 29.53 8.53 -53.38
C SER A 921 29.24 9.88 -52.75
N GLY A 922 30.19 10.41 -51.97
CA GLY A 922 30.00 11.66 -51.26
C GLY A 922 31.31 12.37 -50.95
N ARG A 923 31.21 13.63 -50.53
CA ARG A 923 32.35 14.44 -50.12
C ARG A 923 32.75 14.15 -48.68
N ILE A 924 34.05 14.09 -48.45
CA ILE A 924 34.62 13.90 -47.11
C ILE A 924 34.37 15.13 -46.25
N VAL A 925 33.88 14.91 -45.03
CA VAL A 925 33.74 15.89 -43.95
C VAL A 925 34.24 15.29 -42.63
N PHE A 926 34.73 16.14 -41.71
CA PHE A 926 35.27 15.69 -40.42
C PHE A 926 34.49 16.22 -39.20
N SER A 927 33.88 17.41 -39.32
CA SER A 927 33.15 18.06 -38.22
C SER A 927 31.74 18.55 -38.59
N LEU A 928 30.98 19.02 -37.59
CA LEU A 928 29.65 19.62 -37.80
C LEU A 928 29.74 20.91 -38.62
N GLU A 929 30.79 21.71 -38.42
CA GLU A 929 31.03 22.94 -39.18
C GLU A 929 31.22 22.62 -40.67
N ASP A 930 32.00 21.57 -40.99
CA ASP A 930 32.19 21.11 -42.36
C ASP A 930 30.85 20.70 -43.00
N ILE A 931 30.03 19.95 -42.25
CA ILE A 931 28.72 19.50 -42.71
C ILE A 931 27.83 20.70 -43.06
N LEU A 932 27.80 21.73 -42.20
CA LEU A 932 26.99 22.93 -42.41
C LEU A 932 27.49 23.76 -43.61
N GLU A 933 28.80 23.84 -43.82
CA GLU A 933 29.42 24.50 -44.98
C GLU A 933 28.97 23.85 -46.30
N PHE A 934 29.11 22.52 -46.40
CA PHE A 934 28.73 21.77 -47.60
C PHE A 934 27.22 21.53 -47.72
N LYS A 935 26.41 21.76 -46.68
CA LYS A 935 24.95 21.56 -46.71
C LYS A 935 24.26 22.37 -47.82
N SER A 936 24.79 23.54 -48.15
CA SER A 936 24.30 24.42 -49.23
C SER A 936 24.43 23.80 -50.64
N THR A 937 25.36 22.87 -50.83
CA THR A 937 25.64 22.24 -52.13
C THR A 937 24.65 21.13 -52.51
N ASN A 938 23.87 20.63 -51.54
CA ASN A 938 22.96 19.49 -51.67
C ASN A 938 23.64 18.19 -52.17
N GLU A 939 24.97 18.10 -52.07
CA GLU A 939 25.74 16.91 -52.42
C GLU A 939 25.80 15.91 -51.25
N PRO A 940 25.88 14.59 -51.50
CA PRO A 940 26.01 13.61 -50.42
C PRO A 940 27.31 13.79 -49.64
N LEU A 941 27.24 13.67 -48.30
CA LEU A 941 28.38 13.83 -47.41
C LEU A 941 28.78 12.52 -46.74
N ILE A 942 30.08 12.31 -46.57
CA ILE A 942 30.66 11.14 -45.90
C ILE A 942 31.51 11.62 -44.72
N LEU A 943 31.06 11.27 -43.51
CA LEU A 943 31.72 11.63 -42.26
C LEU A 943 32.87 10.64 -41.96
N LEU A 944 34.10 11.15 -41.89
CA LEU A 944 35.28 10.38 -41.50
C LEU A 944 35.60 10.64 -40.03
N ARG A 945 35.62 9.58 -39.22
CA ARG A 945 35.97 9.68 -37.79
C ARG A 945 36.88 8.56 -37.34
N TYR A 946 37.69 8.81 -36.31
CA TYR A 946 38.56 7.78 -35.75
C TYR A 946 37.75 6.64 -35.14
N ASP A 947 36.81 6.98 -34.28
CA ASP A 947 35.70 6.18 -33.78
C ASP A 947 34.44 7.06 -33.78
N THR A 948 33.27 6.47 -33.50
CA THR A 948 32.03 7.24 -33.34
C THR A 948 31.53 7.06 -31.93
N VAL A 949 31.17 8.18 -31.32
CA VAL A 949 30.52 8.22 -30.02
C VAL A 949 29.06 8.67 -30.18
N PRO A 950 28.16 8.27 -29.27
CA PRO A 950 26.77 8.70 -29.31
C PRO A 950 26.55 10.21 -29.36
N ASP A 951 27.55 10.99 -28.91
CA ASP A 951 27.50 12.44 -28.89
C ASP A 951 27.46 13.06 -30.30
N ASN A 952 27.77 12.29 -31.36
CA ASN A 952 27.76 12.76 -32.74
C ASN A 952 26.46 12.49 -33.50
N ILE A 953 25.36 12.21 -32.81
CA ILE A 953 24.10 11.86 -33.46
C ILE A 953 23.59 12.93 -34.42
N LYS A 954 23.82 14.21 -34.10
CA LYS A 954 23.40 15.33 -34.95
C LYS A 954 24.18 15.31 -36.26
N GLU A 955 25.50 15.15 -36.21
CA GLU A 955 26.37 15.01 -37.37
C GLU A 955 25.97 13.81 -38.22
N ILE A 956 25.77 12.65 -37.59
CA ILE A 956 25.38 11.41 -38.27
C ILE A 956 24.03 11.56 -38.99
N SER A 957 23.07 12.25 -38.37
CA SER A 957 21.75 12.48 -38.98
C SER A 957 21.82 13.32 -40.27
N LEU A 958 22.82 14.21 -40.37
CA LEU A 958 22.99 15.16 -41.46
C LEU A 958 23.81 14.64 -42.64
N VAL A 959 24.57 13.55 -42.48
CA VAL A 959 25.39 12.95 -43.54
C VAL A 959 24.71 11.76 -44.22
N ASN A 960 25.28 11.28 -45.32
CA ASN A 960 24.77 10.15 -46.11
C ASN A 960 25.59 8.87 -45.88
N GLY A 961 26.89 9.03 -45.62
CA GLY A 961 27.80 7.92 -45.32
C GLY A 961 28.67 8.17 -44.10
N ILE A 962 29.16 7.10 -43.48
CA ILE A 962 30.09 7.13 -42.35
C ILE A 962 31.22 6.14 -42.60
N LEU A 963 32.45 6.59 -42.40
CA LEU A 963 33.65 5.75 -42.42
C LEU A 963 34.42 5.91 -41.10
N THR A 964 34.66 4.81 -40.39
CA THR A 964 35.47 4.83 -39.16
C THR A 964 36.74 3.99 -39.25
N ALA A 965 37.80 4.45 -38.56
CA ALA A 965 39.06 3.71 -38.46
C ALA A 965 38.94 2.48 -37.53
N ARG A 966 38.14 2.61 -36.47
CA ARG A 966 37.89 1.55 -35.48
C ARG A 966 36.40 1.24 -35.34
N GLY A 967 36.11 0.08 -34.74
CA GLY A 967 34.76 -0.39 -34.45
C GLY A 967 34.42 -1.70 -35.18
N GLY A 968 33.64 -2.55 -34.52
CA GLY A 968 33.06 -3.78 -35.10
C GLY A 968 31.64 -3.58 -35.62
N GLN A 969 31.01 -4.68 -36.07
CA GLN A 969 29.63 -4.73 -36.55
C GLN A 969 28.61 -4.23 -35.51
N THR A 970 28.97 -4.29 -34.23
CA THR A 970 28.14 -3.90 -33.08
C THR A 970 28.60 -2.60 -32.40
N SER A 971 29.45 -1.81 -33.06
CA SER A 971 29.93 -0.51 -32.55
C SER A 971 28.85 0.57 -32.57
N HIS A 972 29.08 1.68 -31.86
CA HIS A 972 28.15 2.83 -31.84
C HIS A 972 27.81 3.37 -33.25
N ALA A 973 28.81 3.56 -34.12
CA ALA A 973 28.61 3.92 -35.54
C ALA A 973 27.61 2.98 -36.17
N ALA A 974 27.87 1.68 -36.02
CA ALA A 974 27.18 0.65 -36.73
C ALA A 974 25.68 0.63 -36.35
N ILE A 975 25.39 0.69 -35.05
CA ILE A 975 24.03 0.65 -34.52
C ILE A 975 23.26 1.93 -34.90
N VAL A 976 23.87 3.11 -34.74
CA VAL A 976 23.21 4.41 -35.01
C VAL A 976 23.00 4.60 -36.51
N ALA A 977 23.99 4.28 -37.34
CA ALA A 977 23.88 4.38 -38.79
C ALA A 977 22.80 3.47 -39.37
N SER A 978 22.74 2.21 -38.89
CA SER A 978 21.70 1.26 -39.30
C SER A 978 20.31 1.78 -38.95
N ARG A 979 20.13 2.34 -37.74
CA ARG A 979 18.85 2.91 -37.30
C ARG A 979 18.42 4.13 -38.11
N LEU A 980 19.37 4.95 -38.56
CA LEU A 980 19.13 6.15 -39.36
C LEU A 980 19.17 5.90 -40.87
N GLY A 981 19.33 4.64 -41.31
CA GLY A 981 19.41 4.27 -42.72
C GLY A 981 20.59 4.87 -43.48
N LYS A 982 21.73 5.10 -42.81
CA LYS A 982 22.96 5.66 -43.39
C LYS A 982 23.88 4.57 -43.92
N VAL A 983 24.65 4.86 -44.97
CA VAL A 983 25.67 3.91 -45.45
C VAL A 983 26.85 3.93 -44.49
N CYS A 984 27.30 2.78 -44.00
CA CYS A 984 28.32 2.73 -42.95
C CYS A 984 29.35 1.62 -43.16
N VAL A 985 30.63 2.02 -43.10
CA VAL A 985 31.78 1.13 -43.08
C VAL A 985 32.61 1.44 -41.84
N VAL A 986 32.91 0.43 -41.03
CA VAL A 986 33.62 0.59 -39.75
C VAL A 986 34.89 -0.25 -39.71
N GLY A 987 35.82 0.08 -38.81
CA GLY A 987 36.98 -0.78 -38.56
C GLY A 987 37.99 -0.85 -39.73
N CYS A 988 38.19 0.24 -40.46
CA CYS A 988 39.25 0.32 -41.48
C CYS A 988 40.63 0.48 -40.80
N GLU A 989 41.32 -0.62 -40.52
CA GLU A 989 42.54 -0.62 -39.68
C GLU A 989 43.66 0.30 -40.19
N ASN A 990 43.78 0.45 -41.52
CA ASN A 990 44.81 1.28 -42.16
C ASN A 990 44.39 2.75 -42.35
N LEU A 991 43.23 3.15 -41.82
CA LEU A 991 42.75 4.53 -41.83
C LEU A 991 43.32 5.30 -40.63
N SER A 992 44.13 6.31 -40.92
CA SER A 992 44.63 7.29 -39.95
C SER A 992 44.00 8.64 -40.21
N ILE A 993 43.29 9.21 -39.23
CA ILE A 993 42.62 10.50 -39.37
C ILE A 993 43.30 11.55 -38.50
N ASN A 994 43.48 12.75 -39.07
CA ASN A 994 43.89 13.94 -38.36
C ASN A 994 42.82 15.02 -38.51
N GLU A 995 41.92 15.08 -37.53
CA GLU A 995 40.77 16.00 -37.55
C GLU A 995 41.19 17.47 -37.54
N ILE A 996 42.30 17.82 -36.87
CA ILE A 996 42.83 19.19 -36.81
C ILE A 996 43.30 19.65 -38.20
N LYS A 997 43.99 18.77 -38.93
CA LYS A 997 44.45 19.07 -40.30
C LYS A 997 43.37 18.86 -41.35
N LYS A 998 42.21 18.29 -40.97
CA LYS A 998 41.14 17.84 -41.89
C LYS A 998 41.67 16.96 -43.02
N GLU A 999 42.53 16.00 -42.64
CA GLU A 999 43.17 15.04 -43.56
C GLU A 999 43.07 13.61 -43.01
N ALA A 1000 42.84 12.65 -43.90
CA ALA A 1000 42.88 11.23 -43.61
C ALA A 1000 43.89 10.51 -44.52
N LYS A 1001 44.47 9.42 -44.03
CA LYS A 1001 45.38 8.55 -44.77
C LYS A 1001 44.88 7.12 -44.76
N ILE A 1002 44.76 6.48 -45.92
CA ILE A 1002 44.38 5.07 -46.05
C ILE A 1002 45.33 4.42 -47.05
N ASN A 1003 46.05 3.35 -46.67
CA ASN A 1003 46.91 2.57 -47.58
C ASN A 1003 47.85 3.42 -48.49
N GLY A 1004 48.35 4.55 -47.97
CA GLY A 1004 49.24 5.47 -48.70
C GLY A 1004 48.54 6.64 -49.43
N TYR A 1005 47.22 6.62 -49.59
CA TYR A 1005 46.44 7.72 -50.15
C TYR A 1005 46.17 8.80 -49.09
N ILE A 1006 46.28 10.07 -49.48
CA ILE A 1006 45.90 11.23 -48.65
C ILE A 1006 44.54 11.74 -49.14
N LEU A 1007 43.57 11.80 -48.25
CA LEU A 1007 42.21 12.26 -48.47
C LEU A 1007 41.97 13.56 -47.69
N LYS A 1008 41.47 14.59 -48.34
CA LYS A 1008 41.25 15.93 -47.75
C LYS A 1008 39.76 16.25 -47.64
N LEU A 1009 39.45 17.28 -46.86
CA LEU A 1009 38.11 17.87 -46.80
C LEU A 1009 37.59 18.18 -48.23
N GLY A 1010 36.39 17.71 -48.55
CA GLY A 1010 35.73 17.94 -49.84
C GLY A 1010 36.10 16.98 -50.97
N ASP A 1011 37.09 16.10 -50.78
CA ASP A 1011 37.44 15.04 -51.74
C ASP A 1011 36.29 14.03 -51.88
N TRP A 1012 36.17 13.43 -53.06
CA TRP A 1012 35.18 12.39 -53.33
C TRP A 1012 35.69 11.00 -52.98
N ILE A 1013 34.88 10.27 -52.22
CA ILE A 1013 35.05 8.83 -52.02
C ILE A 1013 33.74 8.10 -52.21
N THR A 1014 33.84 6.80 -52.44
CA THR A 1014 32.69 5.93 -52.54
C THR A 1014 32.79 4.79 -51.53
N LEU A 1015 31.73 4.59 -50.74
CA LEU A 1015 31.64 3.51 -49.77
C LEU A 1015 30.67 2.45 -50.27
N ASN A 1016 31.04 1.17 -50.10
CA ASN A 1016 30.12 0.05 -50.18
C ASN A 1016 29.81 -0.45 -48.76
N GLY A 1017 28.63 -0.10 -48.24
CA GLY A 1017 28.19 -0.50 -46.90
C GLY A 1017 27.85 -1.99 -46.75
N ILE A 1018 27.82 -2.76 -47.85
CA ILE A 1018 27.60 -4.22 -47.83
C ILE A 1018 28.93 -4.96 -47.72
N THR A 1019 29.88 -4.66 -48.61
CA THR A 1019 31.16 -5.39 -48.67
C THR A 1019 32.27 -4.77 -47.81
N GLY A 1020 32.05 -3.55 -47.33
CA GLY A 1020 33.04 -2.77 -46.58
C GLY A 1020 34.15 -2.16 -47.46
N GLN A 1021 34.04 -2.24 -48.79
CA GLN A 1021 35.04 -1.68 -49.71
C GLN A 1021 34.95 -0.14 -49.79
N ILE A 1022 36.12 0.49 -49.88
CA ILE A 1022 36.29 1.94 -49.97
C ILE A 1022 37.00 2.24 -51.29
N PHE A 1023 36.39 3.08 -52.12
CA PHE A 1023 36.89 3.44 -53.43
C PHE A 1023 37.26 4.93 -53.50
N LYS A 1024 38.31 5.25 -54.25
CA LYS A 1024 38.69 6.64 -54.52
C LYS A 1024 37.83 7.21 -55.64
N GLY A 1025 37.28 8.41 -55.44
CA GLY A 1025 36.48 9.11 -56.44
C GLY A 1025 34.98 8.85 -56.32
N LYS A 1026 34.25 9.38 -57.31
CA LYS A 1026 32.79 9.38 -57.39
C LYS A 1026 32.35 8.38 -58.46
N ILE A 1027 31.35 7.55 -58.18
CA ILE A 1027 30.63 6.83 -59.24
C ILE A 1027 29.77 7.87 -59.98
N GLU A 1028 29.99 8.06 -61.27
CA GLU A 1028 29.07 8.84 -62.11
C GLU A 1028 27.73 8.09 -62.18
N GLU A 1029 26.66 8.70 -61.68
CA GLU A 1029 25.30 8.16 -61.84
C GLU A 1029 24.98 8.10 -63.34
N LEU A 1030 24.81 6.90 -63.90
CA LEU A 1030 23.96 6.76 -65.08
C LEU A 1030 22.51 6.95 -64.60
N ALA A 1031 21.86 7.94 -65.20
CA ALA A 1031 20.52 8.40 -64.89
C ALA A 1031 19.55 7.26 -64.52
N LYS A 1032 18.78 7.48 -63.44
CA LYS A 1032 17.57 6.70 -63.11
C LYS A 1032 16.75 6.47 -64.37
N LYS A 1033 16.52 5.21 -64.73
CA LYS A 1033 15.35 4.82 -65.52
C LYS A 1033 14.23 4.45 -64.57
#